data_AF-A0A3M1TLN3-F1
#
_entry.id   AF-A0A3M1TLN3-F1
#
_cell.length_a   1.000
_cell.length_b   1.000
_cell.length_c   1.000
_cell.angle_alpha   90.00
_cell.angle_beta   90.00
_cell.angle_gamma   90.00
#
_symmetry.space_group_name_H-M   'P 1'
#
loop_
_entity.id
_entity.type
_entity.pdbx_description
1 polymer ?
#
loop_
_entity_poly.entity_id
_entity_poly.type
_entity_poly.pdbx_seq_one_letter_code
_entity_poly.pdbx_strand_id
1 'polypeptide(L)'
;MRTSAGQAGRIPHGGRRRRGPRRAHAGSDRCSWAVAPIEGLPIVARERGSMAFAGDLQKFPLADVFQSCHQNRLTGALAIRDARGERLIAFEEGMVTGCAGLDEGDETLAGELVRRRLVSPDAIGRPSRFFKRKGSLKRSLTRRNVLNSSEFNSFTRSVVLERIYDCFLLEEGNFEFVEDYDKTRFDDDEEAAKVRINPNEILMEAMRRIDEWTRIRRSIPSFREVYVATREPTEEDSELVREILTLTSSGTLSLEEVMQKAPAARFESCETIMSLVEAGDVRVATVPEYIELGKKAEAAGDLEAAASFYARGLSYERGNVDLNQRRIAVLEKLGRKSEAADERKLFAGTLLEQGKKAEAAEQYRKAAELVDADPLPLERLLDLKLKEKDFAGAKDAAERLVALYLRLGLGDSAKKVYPRLLMLEPKDRWVRERLAATHVELHEAATAAGIYKELGQEALEEGDAAAALAHLQRALELQPDDKKLAALVRDLESGELAARRRRRRVFLSFSIALLLLGATTAWVVYEAMALFHLRELAADSVKLDGGCEVLLIGINTLQPGPEELGDGRRRLYRGTFASRWARETAVKLAGLYAREAAHAGLLFRLPPPPGEPLPRDEVLRRLDAALHPPQEQSLGALVEVAEKELAEGKRAEATATLREVGRRLEEARLALSQSDGPTRAYTVFRERLAEVRGLLPRIEFARGLAEIELPEARAVVEAAAARWRTEQAERAAAEGTPANGAGS
;
A
#
# COMPACT_ATOMS: atom_id res chain seq x y z
N MET A 1 2.95 54.88 25.46
CA MET A 1 3.62 55.87 26.34
C MET A 1 4.18 55.14 27.55
N ARG A 2 5.50 55.26 27.78
CA ARG A 2 6.24 55.15 29.07
C ARG A 2 6.14 53.85 29.89
N THR A 3 7.18 53.21 30.46
CA THR A 3 8.67 53.28 30.41
C THR A 3 9.19 52.22 31.39
N SER A 4 10.38 51.65 31.11
CA SER A 4 11.47 51.24 32.06
C SER A 4 11.20 50.09 33.06
N ALA A 5 12.16 49.31 33.54
CA ALA A 5 13.55 48.99 33.21
C ALA A 5 13.97 47.84 34.18
N GLY A 6 14.95 47.03 33.79
CA GLY A 6 15.54 45.99 34.65
C GLY A 6 16.77 45.33 34.02
N GLN A 7 17.91 46.02 34.10
CA GLN A 7 19.30 45.51 33.98
C GLN A 7 19.58 44.40 35.01
N ALA A 8 20.61 43.55 34.98
CA ALA A 8 21.69 43.16 34.06
C ALA A 8 22.42 41.96 34.72
N GLY A 9 23.07 41.07 33.96
CA GLY A 9 23.85 39.98 34.56
C GLY A 9 24.63 39.06 33.60
N ARG A 10 25.70 39.62 33.00
CA ARG A 10 26.98 39.00 32.55
C ARG A 10 27.03 37.73 31.68
N ILE A 11 27.76 37.89 30.57
CA ILE A 11 28.31 36.89 29.62
C ILE A 11 29.71 36.41 30.14
N PRO A 12 30.25 35.27 29.66
CA PRO A 12 31.24 35.40 28.58
C PRO A 12 31.17 34.35 27.44
N HIS A 13 31.41 34.88 26.25
CA HIS A 13 31.98 34.38 24.99
C HIS A 13 31.99 32.90 24.58
N GLY A 14 31.53 32.68 23.34
CA GLY A 14 32.23 31.84 22.36
C GLY A 14 31.32 31.13 21.34
N GLY A 15 31.28 31.60 20.08
CA GLY A 15 30.77 30.78 18.96
C GLY A 15 30.01 31.53 17.86
N ARG A 16 30.73 31.91 16.80
CA ARG A 16 30.20 32.53 15.57
C ARG A 16 29.17 31.60 14.89
N ARG A 17 27.93 32.05 14.67
CA ARG A 17 26.97 31.42 13.74
C ARG A 17 26.87 32.23 12.45
N ARG A 18 27.16 31.55 11.33
CA ARG A 18 27.03 32.05 9.95
C ARG A 18 25.56 32.15 9.53
N ARG A 19 25.25 33.20 8.78
CA ARG A 19 23.97 33.46 8.11
C ARG A 19 23.67 32.36 7.07
N GLY A 20 22.42 31.90 7.04
CA GLY A 20 21.92 31.05 5.96
C GLY A 20 21.57 31.85 4.70
N PRO A 21 21.59 31.23 3.50
CA PRO A 21 21.10 31.87 2.29
C PRO A 21 19.68 31.43 1.93
N ARG A 22 19.01 32.35 1.25
CA ARG A 22 17.65 32.30 0.71
C ARG A 22 17.57 31.44 -0.56
N ARG A 23 16.34 30.96 -0.82
CA ARG A 23 15.86 30.27 -2.02
C ARG A 23 16.22 31.01 -3.31
N ALA A 24 16.60 30.25 -4.35
CA ALA A 24 16.68 30.70 -5.74
C ALA A 24 15.87 29.74 -6.63
N HIS A 25 15.17 30.34 -7.60
CA HIS A 25 14.27 29.70 -8.56
C HIS A 25 15.00 28.92 -9.66
N ALA A 26 14.25 27.97 -10.23
CA ALA A 26 14.60 27.11 -11.35
C ALA A 26 14.95 27.86 -12.64
N GLY A 27 15.93 27.33 -13.38
CA GLY A 27 16.32 27.77 -14.72
C GLY A 27 17.03 26.65 -15.49
N SER A 28 16.33 26.12 -16.49
CA SER A 28 16.76 25.48 -17.75
C SER A 28 18.10 24.71 -17.80
N ASP A 29 17.97 23.40 -17.93
CA ASP A 29 19.03 22.45 -18.31
C ASP A 29 19.53 22.69 -19.75
N ARG A 30 20.83 22.96 -19.89
CA ARG A 30 21.59 22.70 -21.13
C ARG A 30 22.54 21.54 -20.84
N CYS A 31 22.36 20.48 -21.61
CA CYS A 31 23.18 19.27 -21.59
C CYS A 31 24.65 19.60 -21.92
N SER A 32 25.55 19.39 -20.96
CA SER A 32 26.99 19.33 -21.17
C SER A 32 27.41 17.87 -21.32
N TRP A 33 27.91 17.51 -22.51
CA TRP A 33 28.67 16.29 -22.69
C TRP A 33 30.02 16.48 -21.98
N ALA A 34 30.23 15.78 -20.86
CA ALA A 34 31.54 15.69 -20.23
C ALA A 34 32.26 14.49 -20.85
N VAL A 35 33.21 14.74 -21.76
CA VAL A 35 34.18 13.73 -22.21
C VAL A 35 35.28 13.68 -21.15
N ALA A 36 35.48 12.50 -20.54
CA ALA A 36 36.61 12.24 -19.66
C ALA A 36 37.94 12.36 -20.45
N PRO A 37 39.05 12.80 -19.83
CA PRO A 37 40.34 12.91 -20.52
C PRO A 37 40.83 11.51 -20.90
N ILE A 38 41.24 11.34 -22.16
CA ILE A 38 41.93 10.15 -22.64
C ILE A 38 43.35 10.19 -22.05
N GLU A 39 43.59 9.42 -20.99
CA GLU A 39 44.94 9.10 -20.53
C GLU A 39 45.54 8.02 -21.44
N GLY A 40 46.71 8.30 -22.04
CA GLY A 40 47.53 7.28 -22.68
C GLY A 40 47.97 7.58 -24.11
N LEU A 41 48.76 8.63 -24.30
CA LEU A 41 49.72 8.71 -25.42
C LEU A 41 51.12 8.86 -24.83
N PRO A 42 52.14 8.16 -25.37
CA PRO A 42 53.50 8.24 -24.85
C PRO A 42 54.03 9.65 -25.11
N ILE A 43 54.23 10.41 -24.02
CA ILE A 43 54.95 11.69 -24.06
C ILE A 43 56.42 11.36 -24.35
N VAL A 44 56.80 11.41 -25.62
CA VAL A 44 58.22 11.46 -26.01
C VAL A 44 58.74 12.81 -25.52
N ALA A 45 59.51 12.80 -24.44
CA ALA A 45 60.22 13.97 -23.95
C ALA A 45 61.25 14.39 -25.00
N ARG A 46 60.93 15.42 -25.80
CA ARG A 46 61.90 16.14 -26.64
C ARG A 46 62.51 17.28 -25.82
N GLU A 47 63.82 17.43 -25.95
CA GLU A 47 64.66 18.44 -25.29
C GLU A 47 64.12 19.85 -25.53
N ARG A 48 64.11 20.67 -24.46
CA ARG A 48 63.59 22.04 -24.48
C ARG A 48 64.50 22.95 -25.32
N GLY A 49 64.09 23.21 -26.56
CA GLY A 49 64.51 24.41 -27.28
C GLY A 49 64.04 25.68 -26.55
N SER A 50 64.76 26.78 -26.73
CA SER A 50 64.46 28.10 -26.16
C SER A 50 63.04 28.55 -26.51
N MET A 51 62.18 28.67 -25.49
CA MET A 51 60.77 29.05 -25.61
C MET A 51 60.65 30.59 -25.72
N ALA A 52 60.09 31.10 -26.82
CA ALA A 52 59.89 32.54 -26.99
C ALA A 52 58.60 33.04 -26.30
N PHE A 53 57.45 32.40 -26.56
CA PHE A 53 56.17 32.63 -25.86
C PHE A 53 55.14 31.54 -26.18
N ALA A 54 54.18 31.33 -25.28
CA ALA A 54 53.10 30.35 -25.42
C ALA A 54 51.80 30.89 -24.79
N GLY A 55 50.65 30.38 -25.21
CA GLY A 55 49.35 30.84 -24.74
C GLY A 55 48.19 29.95 -25.11
N ASP A 56 47.01 30.37 -24.68
CA ASP A 56 45.72 29.71 -24.92
C ASP A 56 44.92 30.52 -25.94
N LEU A 57 44.40 29.85 -26.97
CA LEU A 57 43.63 30.47 -28.06
C LEU A 57 42.37 31.17 -27.57
N GLN A 58 41.82 30.78 -26.41
CA GLN A 58 40.63 31.43 -25.83
C GLN A 58 40.94 32.80 -25.21
N LYS A 59 42.19 33.01 -24.76
CA LYS A 59 42.62 34.24 -24.08
C LYS A 59 43.31 35.22 -25.02
N PHE A 60 43.96 34.69 -26.05
CA PHE A 60 44.71 35.47 -27.02
C PHE A 60 44.29 35.05 -28.44
N PRO A 61 43.60 35.93 -29.18
CA PRO A 61 43.23 35.68 -30.56
C PRO A 61 44.46 35.35 -31.40
N LEU A 62 44.36 34.34 -32.27
CA LEU A 62 45.45 33.93 -33.15
C LEU A 62 45.92 35.07 -34.08
N ALA A 63 45.02 36.00 -34.40
CA ALA A 63 45.33 37.22 -35.16
C ALA A 63 46.43 38.06 -34.50
N ASP A 64 46.34 38.27 -33.17
CA ASP A 64 47.32 39.04 -32.41
C ASP A 64 48.67 38.33 -32.37
N VAL A 65 48.66 37.00 -32.30
CA VAL A 65 49.87 36.17 -32.34
C VAL A 65 50.58 36.29 -33.69
N PHE A 66 49.84 36.20 -34.79
CA PHE A 66 50.38 36.39 -36.14
C PHE A 66 50.94 37.80 -36.33
N GLN A 67 50.23 38.82 -35.83
CA GLN A 67 50.67 40.21 -35.89
C GLN A 67 51.96 40.43 -35.09
N SER A 68 52.08 39.83 -33.90
CA SER A 68 53.28 39.88 -33.07
C SER A 68 54.48 39.22 -33.77
N CYS A 69 54.28 38.05 -34.37
CA CYS A 69 55.33 37.38 -35.15
C CYS A 69 55.81 38.25 -36.32
N HIS A 70 54.87 38.92 -37.00
CA HIS A 70 55.17 39.81 -38.11
C HIS A 70 55.94 41.07 -37.70
N GLN A 71 55.44 41.80 -36.70
CA GLN A 71 56.00 43.08 -36.24
C GLN A 71 57.39 42.91 -35.65
N ASN A 72 57.60 41.82 -34.90
CA ASN A 72 58.88 41.50 -34.28
C ASN A 72 59.84 40.75 -35.23
N ARG A 73 59.43 40.50 -36.48
CA ARG A 73 60.22 39.79 -37.51
C ARG A 73 60.75 38.43 -37.03
N LEU A 74 59.95 37.70 -36.26
CA LEU A 74 60.37 36.43 -35.68
C LEU A 74 60.62 35.38 -36.77
N THR A 75 61.58 34.50 -36.51
CA THR A 75 61.92 33.36 -37.36
C THR A 75 61.86 32.10 -36.51
N GLY A 76 61.07 31.11 -36.93
CA GLY A 76 60.71 29.94 -36.13
C GLY A 76 59.40 29.33 -36.62
N ALA A 77 58.76 28.49 -35.81
CA ALA A 77 57.44 27.94 -36.11
C ALA A 77 56.46 28.18 -34.95
N LEU A 78 55.23 28.54 -35.32
CA LEU A 78 54.09 28.58 -34.42
C LEU A 78 53.40 27.22 -34.42
N ALA A 79 53.52 26.50 -33.32
CA ALA A 79 52.81 25.26 -33.06
C ALA A 79 51.43 25.55 -32.49
N ILE A 80 50.38 25.00 -33.11
CA ILE A 80 48.99 25.11 -32.68
C ILE A 80 48.46 23.70 -32.40
N ARG A 81 47.98 23.46 -31.19
CA ARG A 81 47.57 22.13 -30.71
C ARG A 81 46.11 22.14 -30.28
N ASP A 82 45.31 21.29 -30.90
CA ASP A 82 43.92 20.99 -30.54
C ASP A 82 43.74 19.48 -30.27
N ALA A 83 42.50 19.05 -30.03
CA ALA A 83 42.16 17.63 -29.86
C ALA A 83 42.43 16.77 -31.11
N ARG A 84 42.52 17.38 -32.30
CA ARG A 84 42.83 16.68 -33.55
C ARG A 84 44.33 16.49 -33.72
N GLY A 85 45.15 17.36 -33.12
CA GLY A 85 46.59 17.22 -33.00
C GLY A 85 47.33 18.54 -33.25
N GLU A 86 48.56 18.46 -33.76
CA GLU A 86 49.44 19.62 -33.91
C GLU A 86 49.60 20.09 -35.35
N ARG A 87 49.45 21.40 -35.55
CA ARG A 87 49.76 22.11 -36.79
C ARG A 87 50.93 23.05 -36.56
N LEU A 88 51.88 23.12 -37.48
CA LEU A 88 53.06 23.99 -37.41
C LEU A 88 53.03 25.01 -38.55
N ILE A 89 53.17 26.29 -38.21
CA ILE A 89 53.20 27.39 -39.19
C ILE A 89 54.57 28.03 -39.14
N ALA A 90 55.33 27.92 -40.23
CA ALA A 90 56.69 28.43 -40.31
C ALA A 90 56.70 29.94 -40.61
N PHE A 91 57.55 30.67 -39.89
CA PHE A 91 57.82 32.09 -40.06
C PHE A 91 59.31 32.33 -40.36
N GLU A 92 59.59 33.21 -41.31
CA GLU A 92 60.93 33.71 -41.62
C GLU A 92 60.87 35.23 -41.77
N GLU A 93 61.64 35.96 -40.96
CA GLU A 93 61.61 37.42 -40.87
C GLU A 93 60.19 38.00 -40.70
N GLY A 94 59.33 37.31 -39.95
CA GLY A 94 57.93 37.69 -39.75
C GLY A 94 56.99 37.40 -40.93
N MET A 95 57.44 36.68 -41.96
CA MET A 95 56.61 36.24 -43.10
C MET A 95 56.29 34.76 -42.99
N VAL A 96 55.09 34.34 -43.38
CA VAL A 96 54.72 32.91 -43.36
C VAL A 96 55.29 32.20 -44.58
N THR A 97 55.99 31.10 -44.35
CA THR A 97 56.70 30.34 -45.40
C THR A 97 56.15 28.94 -45.64
N GLY A 98 55.34 28.40 -44.73
CA GLY A 98 54.73 27.08 -44.88
C GLY A 98 53.77 26.74 -43.75
N CYS A 99 52.98 25.68 -43.95
CA CYS A 99 52.04 25.18 -42.94
C CYS A 99 51.97 23.65 -43.00
N ALA A 100 52.55 23.00 -41.99
CA ALA A 100 52.54 21.56 -41.81
C ALA A 100 51.42 21.12 -40.87
N GLY A 101 50.69 20.07 -41.24
CA GLY A 101 49.52 19.57 -40.51
C GLY A 101 49.66 18.09 -40.11
N LEU A 102 48.55 17.50 -39.66
CA LEU A 102 48.50 16.11 -39.23
C LEU A 102 48.55 15.18 -40.45
N ASP A 103 49.55 14.30 -40.44
CA ASP A 103 49.78 13.28 -41.46
C ASP A 103 48.63 12.26 -41.52
N GLU A 104 47.58 12.55 -42.29
CA GLU A 104 46.60 11.54 -42.73
C GLU A 104 46.28 11.67 -44.24
N GLY A 105 46.69 10.64 -44.99
CA GLY A 105 46.01 10.12 -46.20
C GLY A 105 45.96 10.99 -47.45
N ASP A 106 45.27 12.13 -47.41
CA ASP A 106 44.77 12.86 -48.58
C ASP A 106 45.05 14.38 -48.57
N GLU A 107 45.50 14.96 -47.45
CA GLU A 107 45.79 16.41 -47.34
C GLU A 107 47.16 16.83 -47.94
N THR A 108 47.85 15.91 -48.61
CA THR A 108 49.11 16.22 -49.32
C THR A 108 48.85 17.13 -50.52
N LEU A 109 49.85 17.94 -50.92
CA LEU A 109 49.73 18.78 -52.12
C LEU A 109 49.36 17.96 -53.36
N ALA A 110 49.86 16.73 -53.47
CA ALA A 110 49.52 15.80 -54.55
C ALA A 110 48.05 15.35 -54.50
N GLY A 111 47.53 15.03 -53.31
CA GLY A 111 46.12 14.67 -53.11
C GLY A 111 45.19 15.83 -53.47
N GLU A 112 45.53 17.03 -53.05
CA GLU A 112 44.74 18.23 -53.33
C GLU A 112 44.73 18.61 -54.83
N LEU A 113 45.82 18.38 -55.56
CA LEU A 113 45.86 18.55 -57.02
C LEU A 113 44.92 17.60 -57.75
N VAL A 114 44.81 16.36 -57.28
CA VAL A 114 43.87 15.36 -57.82
C VAL A 114 42.44 15.74 -57.45
N ARG A 115 42.20 16.09 -56.18
CA ARG A 115 40.88 16.42 -55.65
C ARG A 115 40.27 17.61 -56.38
N ARG A 116 41.04 18.69 -56.61
CA ARG A 116 40.62 19.86 -57.38
C ARG A 116 40.59 19.63 -58.90
N ARG A 117 40.80 18.40 -59.36
CA ARG A 117 40.80 17.99 -60.79
C ARG A 117 41.80 18.77 -61.66
N LEU A 118 42.82 19.40 -61.06
CA LEU A 118 43.89 20.08 -61.78
C LEU A 118 44.85 19.09 -62.45
N VAL A 119 44.92 17.87 -61.91
CA VAL A 119 45.75 16.79 -62.44
C VAL A 119 44.99 15.47 -62.37
N SER A 120 45.07 14.66 -63.44
CA SER A 120 44.51 13.29 -63.43
C SER A 120 45.26 12.39 -62.42
N PRO A 121 44.56 11.48 -61.70
CA PRO A 121 45.20 10.49 -60.81
C PRO A 121 46.36 9.73 -61.47
N ASP A 122 46.23 9.42 -62.77
CA ASP A 122 47.25 8.69 -63.54
C ASP A 122 48.52 9.51 -63.76
N ALA A 123 48.39 10.84 -63.82
CA ALA A 123 49.52 11.75 -64.03
C ALA A 123 50.39 11.91 -62.78
N ILE A 124 49.85 11.62 -61.58
CA ILE A 124 50.58 11.67 -60.31
C ILE A 124 51.17 10.29 -59.95
N GLY A 125 50.62 9.18 -60.46
CA GLY A 125 51.02 7.83 -60.05
C GLY A 125 50.69 7.58 -58.57
N ARG A 126 50.65 6.32 -58.10
CA ARG A 126 50.19 6.01 -56.72
C ARG A 126 50.82 6.97 -55.70
N PRO A 127 50.01 7.69 -54.90
CA PRO A 127 50.52 8.65 -53.94
C PRO A 127 51.39 7.93 -52.92
N SER A 128 52.41 8.63 -52.41
CA SER A 128 53.20 8.32 -51.21
C SER A 128 54.68 7.95 -51.38
N ARG A 129 55.19 7.34 -52.47
CA ARG A 129 56.64 6.94 -52.48
C ARG A 129 57.42 7.14 -53.78
N PHE A 130 56.78 7.48 -54.89
CA PHE A 130 57.46 7.54 -56.19
C PHE A 130 58.27 8.84 -56.43
N PHE A 131 57.89 9.97 -55.83
CA PHE A 131 58.54 11.26 -56.05
C PHE A 131 59.83 11.46 -55.23
N LYS A 132 59.94 10.87 -54.03
CA LYS A 132 61.16 10.96 -53.20
C LYS A 132 62.43 10.43 -53.88
N ARG A 133 62.33 9.60 -54.93
CA ARG A 133 63.48 9.07 -55.69
C ARG A 133 63.84 9.83 -56.97
N LYS A 134 63.01 10.78 -57.47
CA LYS A 134 63.24 11.48 -58.77
C LYS A 134 63.12 13.01 -58.73
N GLY A 135 62.95 13.62 -57.55
CA GLY A 135 62.88 15.07 -57.35
C GLY A 135 61.48 15.54 -56.93
N SER A 136 61.37 16.82 -56.57
CA SER A 136 60.15 17.42 -56.02
C SER A 136 58.95 17.32 -57.01
N LEU A 137 57.72 17.23 -56.49
CA LEU A 137 56.46 17.16 -57.25
C LEU A 137 56.39 18.29 -58.30
N LYS A 138 56.78 19.50 -57.91
CA LYS A 138 56.88 20.67 -58.80
C LYS A 138 57.71 20.35 -60.05
N ARG A 139 58.92 19.81 -59.88
CA ARG A 139 59.83 19.50 -61.01
C ARG A 139 59.22 18.45 -61.94
N SER A 140 58.54 17.44 -61.39
CA SER A 140 57.93 16.40 -62.21
C SER A 140 56.73 16.92 -62.99
N LEU A 141 55.86 17.74 -62.40
CA LEU A 141 54.67 18.28 -63.08
C LEU A 141 55.04 19.31 -64.16
N THR A 142 56.03 20.17 -63.88
CA THR A 142 56.56 21.12 -64.87
C THR A 142 57.26 20.41 -66.03
N ARG A 143 58.04 19.35 -65.77
CA ARG A 143 58.71 18.57 -66.83
C ARG A 143 57.71 17.86 -67.74
N ARG A 144 56.56 17.43 -67.22
CA ARG A 144 55.49 16.78 -67.98
C ARG A 144 54.55 17.77 -68.67
N ASN A 145 54.78 19.08 -68.52
CA ASN A 145 53.94 20.16 -69.03
C ASN A 145 52.46 20.06 -68.57
N VAL A 146 52.24 19.51 -67.37
CA VAL A 146 50.92 19.36 -66.76
C VAL A 146 50.52 20.62 -66.01
N LEU A 147 51.47 21.23 -65.28
CA LEU A 147 51.31 22.52 -64.61
C LEU A 147 52.60 23.32 -64.78
N ASN A 148 52.47 24.62 -65.10
CA ASN A 148 53.61 25.51 -65.16
C ASN A 148 54.07 25.94 -63.74
N SER A 149 55.27 26.48 -63.63
CA SER A 149 55.85 26.88 -62.33
C SER A 149 55.02 27.93 -61.59
N SER A 150 54.34 28.83 -62.32
CA SER A 150 53.50 29.87 -61.71
C SER A 150 52.19 29.28 -61.17
N GLU A 151 51.54 28.39 -61.92
CA GLU A 151 50.33 27.68 -61.52
C GLU A 151 50.59 26.81 -60.29
N PHE A 152 51.69 26.05 -60.27
CA PHE A 152 52.07 25.25 -59.10
C PHE A 152 52.31 26.12 -57.86
N ASN A 153 53.00 27.25 -58.02
CA ASN A 153 53.27 28.19 -56.93
C ASN A 153 51.98 28.79 -56.37
N SER A 154 51.09 29.28 -57.24
CA SER A 154 49.80 29.84 -56.83
C SER A 154 48.91 28.79 -56.17
N PHE A 155 48.88 27.57 -56.70
CA PHE A 155 48.17 26.45 -56.09
C PHE A 155 48.71 26.12 -54.70
N THR A 156 50.02 25.91 -54.58
CA THR A 156 50.68 25.60 -53.29
C THR A 156 50.43 26.70 -52.27
N ARG A 157 50.53 27.96 -52.70
CA ARG A 157 50.17 29.13 -51.89
C ARG A 157 48.72 29.06 -51.40
N SER A 158 47.78 28.65 -52.25
CA SER A 158 46.36 28.50 -51.87
C SER A 158 46.17 27.38 -50.84
N VAL A 159 46.85 26.23 -50.99
CA VAL A 159 46.75 25.12 -50.02
C VAL A 159 47.31 25.52 -48.65
N VAL A 160 48.45 26.21 -48.63
CA VAL A 160 49.04 26.73 -47.38
C VAL A 160 48.08 27.71 -46.71
N LEU A 161 47.45 28.62 -47.47
CA LEU A 161 46.44 29.53 -46.93
C LEU A 161 45.24 28.79 -46.34
N GLU A 162 44.68 27.80 -47.04
CA GLU A 162 43.53 27.02 -46.53
C GLU A 162 43.85 26.34 -45.19
N ARG A 163 45.01 25.71 -45.07
CA ARG A 163 45.47 25.08 -43.81
C ARG A 163 45.64 26.09 -42.68
N ILE A 164 46.12 27.30 -43.00
CA ILE A 164 46.23 28.38 -42.01
C ILE A 164 44.84 28.87 -41.60
N TYR A 165 43.93 29.09 -42.55
CA TYR A 165 42.57 29.53 -42.24
C TYR A 165 41.83 28.52 -41.34
N ASP A 166 42.03 27.22 -41.55
CA ASP A 166 41.48 26.18 -40.67
C ASP A 166 41.96 26.31 -39.21
N CYS A 167 43.16 26.85 -38.98
CA CYS A 167 43.65 27.14 -37.63
C CYS A 167 42.91 28.30 -36.96
N PHE A 168 42.44 29.29 -37.73
CA PHE A 168 41.62 30.40 -37.22
C PHE A 168 40.18 29.98 -36.87
N LEU A 169 39.72 28.83 -37.36
CA LEU A 169 38.39 28.27 -37.07
C LEU A 169 38.36 27.40 -35.80
N LEU A 170 39.48 27.29 -35.09
CA LEU A 170 39.59 26.56 -33.81
C LEU A 170 38.97 27.36 -32.67
N GLU A 171 38.09 26.73 -31.89
CA GLU A 171 37.46 27.35 -30.71
C GLU A 171 38.29 27.14 -29.43
N GLU A 172 39.07 26.06 -29.38
CA GLU A 172 39.87 25.67 -28.23
C GLU A 172 41.22 25.14 -28.70
N GLY A 173 42.27 25.40 -27.91
CA GLY A 173 43.62 24.91 -28.18
C GLY A 173 44.69 25.80 -27.58
N ASN A 174 45.92 25.31 -27.64
CA ASN A 174 47.09 26.05 -27.17
C ASN A 174 48.02 26.35 -28.33
N PHE A 175 48.76 27.45 -28.23
CA PHE A 175 49.79 27.78 -29.19
C PHE A 175 51.13 28.02 -28.49
N GLU A 176 52.20 27.77 -29.25
CA GLU A 176 53.58 27.89 -28.79
C GLU A 176 54.47 28.31 -29.95
N PHE A 177 55.30 29.34 -29.77
CA PHE A 177 56.31 29.71 -30.77
C PHE A 177 57.67 29.12 -30.41
N VAL A 178 58.23 28.34 -31.33
CA VAL A 178 59.50 27.63 -31.17
C VAL A 178 60.47 28.06 -32.27
N GLU A 179 61.64 28.57 -31.88
CA GLU A 179 62.67 29.00 -32.85
C GLU A 179 63.33 27.81 -33.56
N ASP A 180 63.61 26.73 -32.82
CA ASP A 180 64.21 25.49 -33.32
C ASP A 180 63.15 24.40 -33.47
N TYR A 181 62.68 24.20 -34.71
CA TYR A 181 61.60 23.27 -35.03
C TYR A 181 62.02 22.26 -36.09
N ASP A 182 61.31 21.13 -36.11
CA ASP A 182 61.58 20.03 -37.03
C ASP A 182 61.13 20.39 -38.46
N LYS A 183 62.05 20.94 -39.26
CA LYS A 183 61.80 21.33 -40.65
C LYS A 183 61.39 20.16 -41.55
N THR A 184 61.68 18.92 -41.16
CA THR A 184 61.33 17.73 -41.95
C THR A 184 59.82 17.46 -42.02
N ARG A 185 59.03 18.17 -41.19
CA ARG A 185 57.57 18.10 -41.18
C ARG A 185 56.90 18.91 -42.30
N PHE A 186 57.64 19.80 -42.94
CA PHE A 186 57.13 20.61 -44.04
C PHE A 186 57.40 19.90 -45.36
N ASP A 187 56.49 20.03 -46.33
CA ASP A 187 56.66 19.42 -47.65
C ASP A 187 57.77 20.16 -48.41
N ASP A 188 58.77 19.43 -48.92
CA ASP A 188 59.86 19.97 -49.76
C ASP A 188 59.30 20.79 -50.95
N ASP A 189 58.08 20.47 -51.39
CA ASP A 189 57.40 21.19 -52.47
C ASP A 189 56.83 22.56 -52.06
N GLU A 190 56.53 22.80 -50.78
CA GLU A 190 56.19 24.13 -50.25
C GLU A 190 57.39 25.07 -50.30
N GLU A 191 58.56 24.58 -49.88
CA GLU A 191 59.82 25.30 -49.98
C GLU A 191 60.18 25.54 -51.46
N ALA A 192 60.02 24.53 -52.33
CA ALA A 192 60.25 24.67 -53.77
C ALA A 192 59.31 25.67 -54.45
N ALA A 193 58.10 25.88 -53.90
CA ALA A 193 57.15 26.89 -54.36
C ALA A 193 57.52 28.32 -53.93
N LYS A 194 58.48 28.49 -53.01
CA LYS A 194 58.89 29.78 -52.45
C LYS A 194 57.72 30.57 -51.86
N VAL A 195 56.87 29.89 -51.09
CA VAL A 195 55.73 30.53 -50.42
C VAL A 195 56.26 31.58 -49.45
N ARG A 196 55.81 32.84 -49.60
CA ARG A 196 56.10 33.93 -48.68
C ARG A 196 54.87 34.81 -48.59
N ILE A 197 54.18 34.76 -47.47
CA ILE A 197 52.85 35.35 -47.28
C ILE A 197 52.94 36.40 -46.17
N ASN A 198 52.43 37.60 -46.43
CA ASN A 198 52.31 38.61 -45.39
C ASN A 198 51.17 38.20 -44.44
N PRO A 199 51.42 38.11 -43.11
CA PRO A 199 50.36 37.82 -42.15
C PRO A 199 49.13 38.72 -42.29
N ASN A 200 49.30 40.01 -42.62
CA ASN A 200 48.18 40.93 -42.81
C ASN A 200 47.25 40.54 -43.98
N GLU A 201 47.76 39.86 -45.02
CA GLU A 201 46.94 39.33 -46.11
C GLU A 201 46.02 38.19 -45.62
N ILE A 202 46.46 37.44 -44.61
CA ILE A 202 45.72 36.33 -44.02
C ILE A 202 44.61 36.86 -43.11
N LEU A 203 44.90 37.91 -42.33
CA LEU A 203 44.00 38.38 -41.27
C LEU A 203 42.61 38.78 -41.77
N MET A 204 42.49 39.51 -42.88
CA MET A 204 41.19 39.97 -43.37
C MET A 204 40.28 38.82 -43.80
N GLU A 205 40.81 37.87 -44.55
CA GLU A 205 40.07 36.68 -44.97
C GLU A 205 39.79 35.75 -43.78
N ALA A 206 40.74 35.59 -42.86
CA ALA A 206 40.52 34.82 -41.63
C ALA A 206 39.36 35.37 -40.80
N MET A 207 39.25 36.70 -40.65
CA MET A 207 38.13 37.33 -39.94
C MET A 207 36.79 37.10 -40.65
N ARG A 208 36.73 37.26 -41.99
CA ARG A 208 35.53 36.93 -42.77
C ARG A 208 35.12 35.48 -42.52
N ARG A 209 36.07 34.54 -42.56
CA ARG A 209 35.79 33.12 -42.36
C ARG A 209 35.33 32.79 -40.96
N ILE A 210 35.85 33.46 -39.92
CA ILE A 210 35.35 33.29 -38.54
C ILE A 210 33.87 33.69 -38.45
N ASP A 211 33.51 34.84 -39.02
CA ASP A 211 32.13 35.34 -39.01
C ASP A 211 31.19 34.40 -39.80
N GLU A 212 31.61 33.99 -41.00
CA GLU A 212 30.81 33.13 -41.87
C GLU A 212 30.72 31.70 -41.31
N TRP A 213 31.77 31.19 -40.66
CA TRP A 213 31.75 29.88 -40.00
C TRP A 213 30.69 29.80 -38.91
N THR A 214 30.43 30.93 -38.23
CA THR A 214 29.33 31.03 -37.26
C THR A 214 27.96 30.88 -37.93
N ARG A 215 27.79 31.35 -39.18
CA ARG A 215 26.56 31.15 -39.97
C ARG A 215 26.47 29.72 -40.49
N ILE A 216 27.55 29.19 -41.06
CA ILE A 216 27.67 27.81 -41.56
C ILE A 216 27.24 26.82 -40.47
N ARG A 217 27.75 26.97 -39.23
CA ARG A 217 27.40 26.08 -38.11
C ARG A 217 25.93 26.12 -37.69
N ARG A 218 25.21 27.22 -37.99
CA ARG A 218 23.75 27.32 -37.72
C ARG A 218 22.94 26.53 -38.75
N SER A 219 23.37 26.56 -40.01
CA SER A 219 22.68 25.88 -41.13
C SER A 219 23.14 24.44 -41.33
N ILE A 220 24.37 24.12 -40.91
CA ILE A 220 25.01 22.81 -40.99
C ILE A 220 25.46 22.39 -39.58
N PRO A 221 24.55 21.80 -38.78
CA PRO A 221 24.87 21.43 -37.41
C PRO A 221 25.86 20.25 -37.31
N SER A 222 25.91 19.40 -38.33
CA SER A 222 26.70 18.17 -38.32
C SER A 222 27.14 17.76 -39.72
N PHE A 223 28.44 17.47 -39.88
CA PHE A 223 29.01 16.93 -41.12
C PHE A 223 28.61 15.48 -41.40
N ARG A 224 28.00 14.82 -40.41
CA ARG A 224 27.52 13.46 -40.55
C ARG A 224 26.11 13.41 -41.14
N GLU A 225 25.38 14.52 -41.23
CA GLU A 225 24.05 14.48 -41.85
C GLU A 225 24.13 14.11 -43.33
N VAL A 226 23.11 13.38 -43.80
CA VAL A 226 22.92 13.07 -45.23
C VAL A 226 22.13 14.20 -45.85
N TYR A 227 22.67 14.77 -46.92
CA TYR A 227 22.02 15.85 -47.66
C TYR A 227 21.43 15.33 -48.97
N VAL A 228 20.26 15.85 -49.31
CA VAL A 228 19.44 15.44 -50.46
C VAL A 228 19.14 16.67 -51.29
N ALA A 229 19.47 16.62 -52.59
CA ALA A 229 19.10 17.66 -53.54
C ALA A 229 17.58 17.66 -53.78
N THR A 230 16.98 18.85 -53.88
CA THR A 230 15.55 19.02 -54.18
C THR A 230 15.29 19.38 -55.64
N ARG A 231 16.35 19.74 -56.38
CA ARG A 231 16.32 20.00 -57.82
C ARG A 231 17.54 19.40 -58.53
N GLU A 232 17.42 19.27 -59.84
CA GLU A 232 18.53 18.89 -60.70
C GLU A 232 19.48 20.07 -60.95
N PRO A 233 20.78 19.80 -61.22
CA PRO A 233 21.72 20.83 -61.64
C PRO A 233 21.33 21.44 -62.98
N THR A 234 21.55 22.74 -63.14
CA THR A 234 21.28 23.51 -64.36
C THR A 234 22.58 24.04 -64.96
N GLU A 235 22.57 24.42 -66.23
CA GLU A 235 23.76 25.02 -66.88
C GLU A 235 24.12 26.40 -66.33
N GLU A 236 23.20 27.07 -65.64
CA GLU A 236 23.43 28.36 -64.96
C GLU A 236 24.21 28.19 -63.64
N ASP A 237 24.23 26.98 -63.07
CA ASP A 237 24.93 26.69 -61.83
C ASP A 237 26.46 26.66 -62.03
N SER A 238 27.19 27.14 -61.02
CA SER A 238 28.65 27.00 -60.96
C SER A 238 29.06 25.52 -60.97
N GLU A 239 30.29 25.23 -61.38
CA GLU A 239 30.80 23.84 -61.43
C GLU A 239 30.67 23.14 -60.06
N LEU A 240 30.99 23.85 -58.98
CA LEU A 240 30.88 23.33 -57.62
C LEU A 240 29.43 23.06 -57.21
N VAL A 241 28.48 23.96 -57.53
CA VAL A 241 27.05 23.75 -57.25
C VAL A 241 26.54 22.53 -58.01
N ARG A 242 26.88 22.38 -59.29
CA ARG A 242 26.48 21.22 -60.09
C ARG A 242 27.00 19.91 -59.51
N GLU A 243 28.26 19.89 -59.09
CA GLU A 243 28.86 18.71 -58.47
C GLU A 243 28.16 18.37 -57.15
N ILE A 244 27.94 19.34 -56.26
CA ILE A 244 27.28 19.12 -54.97
C ILE A 244 25.84 18.61 -55.17
N LEU A 245 25.07 19.20 -56.08
CA LEU A 245 23.72 18.73 -56.42
C LEU A 245 23.75 17.31 -57.00
N THR A 246 24.74 16.99 -57.83
CA THR A 246 24.92 15.65 -58.39
C THR A 246 25.25 14.62 -57.30
N LEU A 247 26.18 14.92 -56.40
CA LEU A 247 26.57 14.03 -55.30
C LEU A 247 25.42 13.80 -54.31
N THR A 248 24.61 14.82 -54.06
CA THR A 248 23.46 14.78 -53.13
C THR A 248 22.16 14.28 -53.77
N SER A 249 22.11 14.10 -55.11
CA SER A 249 20.93 13.61 -55.83
C SER A 249 20.46 12.23 -55.37
N SER A 250 21.41 11.34 -55.05
CA SER A 250 21.11 9.99 -54.57
C SER A 250 20.60 9.96 -53.12
N GLY A 251 20.87 11.03 -52.36
CA GLY A 251 20.55 11.13 -50.94
C GLY A 251 21.19 10.04 -50.09
N THR A 252 22.39 9.54 -50.46
CA THR A 252 23.08 8.46 -49.72
C THR A 252 24.34 8.91 -48.99
N LEU A 253 24.93 10.03 -49.42
CA LEU A 253 26.21 10.51 -48.93
C LEU A 253 26.02 11.49 -47.77
N SER A 254 26.83 11.30 -46.73
CA SER A 254 27.00 12.31 -45.68
C SER A 254 27.71 13.54 -46.22
N LEU A 255 27.54 14.68 -45.56
CA LEU A 255 28.23 15.91 -45.92
C LEU A 255 29.76 15.75 -45.93
N GLU A 256 30.32 14.99 -45.00
CA GLU A 256 31.74 14.65 -44.96
C GLU A 256 32.20 13.96 -46.26
N GLU A 257 31.45 12.95 -46.73
CA GLU A 257 31.75 12.25 -47.99
C GLU A 257 31.54 13.14 -49.22
N VAL A 258 30.55 14.05 -49.18
CA VAL A 258 30.34 15.05 -50.24
C VAL A 258 31.55 15.98 -50.33
N MET A 259 32.04 16.51 -49.21
CA MET A 259 33.21 17.40 -49.18
C MET A 259 34.51 16.71 -49.62
N GLN A 260 34.67 15.41 -49.32
CA GLN A 260 35.83 14.64 -49.78
C GLN A 260 35.83 14.47 -51.32
N LYS A 261 34.65 14.35 -51.93
CA LYS A 261 34.49 14.15 -53.38
C LYS A 261 34.39 15.44 -54.17
N ALA A 262 33.96 16.53 -53.54
CA ALA A 262 33.81 17.84 -54.18
C ALA A 262 35.19 18.43 -54.56
N PRO A 263 35.31 19.07 -55.74
CA PRO A 263 36.57 19.65 -56.22
C PRO A 263 36.90 21.00 -55.59
N ALA A 264 36.58 21.19 -54.31
CA ALA A 264 36.71 22.47 -53.60
C ALA A 264 37.28 22.31 -52.19
N ALA A 265 37.77 23.42 -51.62
CA ALA A 265 38.21 23.44 -50.23
C ALA A 265 37.03 23.15 -49.28
N ARG A 266 37.33 22.69 -48.06
CA ARG A 266 36.31 22.37 -47.06
C ARG A 266 35.40 23.56 -46.78
N PHE A 267 35.99 24.72 -46.55
CA PHE A 267 35.26 25.95 -46.22
C PHE A 267 34.32 26.37 -47.36
N GLU A 268 34.84 26.42 -48.59
CA GLU A 268 34.07 26.76 -49.80
C GLU A 268 32.91 25.77 -50.05
N SER A 269 33.14 24.48 -49.81
CA SER A 269 32.10 23.45 -49.90
C SER A 269 30.99 23.70 -48.86
N CYS A 270 31.36 24.06 -47.63
CA CYS A 270 30.39 24.38 -46.57
C CYS A 270 29.61 25.66 -46.87
N GLU A 271 30.26 26.71 -47.39
CA GLU A 271 29.61 27.97 -47.79
C GLU A 271 28.60 27.75 -48.93
N THR A 272 28.99 26.94 -49.91
CA THR A 272 28.11 26.56 -51.04
C THR A 272 26.92 25.75 -50.56
N ILE A 273 27.15 24.76 -49.69
CA ILE A 273 26.07 23.90 -49.15
C ILE A 273 25.14 24.71 -48.25
N MET A 274 25.67 25.62 -47.44
CA MET A 274 24.86 26.55 -46.67
C MET A 274 23.95 27.37 -47.59
N SER A 275 24.49 27.95 -48.66
CA SER A 275 23.71 28.75 -49.62
C SER A 275 22.61 27.92 -50.30
N LEU A 276 22.91 26.67 -50.68
CA LEU A 276 21.92 25.75 -51.26
C LEU A 276 20.85 25.34 -50.25
N VAL A 277 21.21 25.18 -48.97
CA VAL A 277 20.26 24.91 -47.88
C VAL A 277 19.37 26.12 -47.62
N GLU A 278 19.92 27.33 -47.59
CA GLU A 278 19.15 28.57 -47.43
C GLU A 278 18.19 28.82 -48.60
N ALA A 279 18.58 28.43 -49.83
CA ALA A 279 17.73 28.48 -51.02
C ALA A 279 16.68 27.36 -51.09
N GLY A 280 16.83 26.29 -50.31
CA GLY A 280 15.96 25.12 -50.35
C GLY A 280 16.27 24.12 -51.46
N ASP A 281 17.39 24.30 -52.17
CA ASP A 281 17.89 23.43 -53.25
C ASP A 281 18.52 22.13 -52.72
N VAL A 282 18.94 22.15 -51.46
CA VAL A 282 19.47 21.00 -50.74
C VAL A 282 18.87 20.99 -49.33
N ARG A 283 18.52 19.81 -48.82
CA ARG A 283 17.99 19.65 -47.46
C ARG A 283 18.61 18.44 -46.76
N VAL A 284 18.48 18.36 -45.45
CA VAL A 284 18.81 17.13 -44.72
C VAL A 284 17.79 16.04 -45.07
N ALA A 285 18.24 14.79 -45.07
CA ALA A 285 17.38 13.62 -45.24
C ALA A 285 16.30 13.58 -44.15
N THR A 286 15.10 13.20 -44.55
CA THR A 286 13.94 13.01 -43.67
C THR A 286 14.06 11.70 -42.90
N VAL A 287 13.26 11.54 -41.84
CA VAL A 287 13.22 10.32 -41.04
C VAL A 287 12.89 9.07 -41.87
N PRO A 288 11.90 9.06 -42.79
CA PRO A 288 11.68 7.93 -43.69
C PRO A 288 12.88 7.63 -44.60
N GLU A 289 13.58 8.64 -45.09
CA GLU A 289 14.79 8.45 -45.91
C GLU A 289 15.91 7.82 -45.08
N TYR A 290 16.12 8.24 -43.83
CA TYR A 290 17.06 7.59 -42.91
C TYR A 290 16.72 6.12 -42.61
N ILE A 291 15.43 5.77 -42.52
CA ILE A 291 15.00 4.38 -42.38
C ILE A 291 15.43 3.56 -43.60
N GLU A 292 15.17 4.07 -44.81
CA GLU A 292 15.52 3.39 -46.07
C GLU A 292 17.04 3.28 -46.26
N LEU A 293 17.79 4.32 -45.90
CA LEU A 293 19.27 4.27 -45.91
C LEU A 293 19.81 3.22 -44.96
N GLY A 294 19.28 3.17 -43.74
CA GLY A 294 19.65 2.13 -42.78
C GLY A 294 19.33 0.73 -43.29
N LYS A 295 18.16 0.53 -43.93
CA LYS A 295 17.79 -0.76 -44.53
C LYS A 295 18.72 -1.16 -45.67
N LYS A 296 19.09 -0.21 -46.54
CA LYS A 296 20.06 -0.45 -47.63
C LYS A 296 21.43 -0.82 -47.07
N ALA A 297 21.88 -0.13 -46.02
CA ALA A 297 23.13 -0.45 -45.33
C ALA A 297 23.09 -1.84 -44.66
N GLU A 298 21.99 -2.20 -44.00
CA GLU A 298 21.78 -3.56 -43.46
C GLU A 298 21.85 -4.62 -44.57
N ALA A 299 21.20 -4.37 -45.72
CA ALA A 299 21.22 -5.28 -46.86
C ALA A 299 22.60 -5.41 -47.51
N ALA A 300 23.41 -4.34 -47.46
CA ALA A 300 24.80 -4.35 -47.90
C ALA A 300 25.77 -4.97 -46.88
N GLY A 301 25.29 -5.30 -45.67
CA GLY A 301 26.11 -5.85 -44.58
C GLY A 301 26.88 -4.80 -43.77
N ASP A 302 26.71 -3.51 -44.09
CA ASP A 302 27.33 -2.41 -43.34
C ASP A 302 26.46 -2.02 -42.14
N LEU A 303 26.62 -2.80 -41.06
CA LEU A 303 25.85 -2.63 -39.83
C LEU A 303 26.24 -1.34 -39.08
N GLU A 304 27.47 -0.85 -39.20
CA GLU A 304 27.91 0.39 -38.55
C GLU A 304 27.25 1.62 -39.21
N ALA A 305 27.23 1.66 -40.55
CA ALA A 305 26.50 2.70 -41.27
C ALA A 305 24.99 2.63 -40.95
N ALA A 306 24.40 1.43 -40.90
CA ALA A 306 23.00 1.25 -40.54
C ALA A 306 22.68 1.79 -39.14
N ALA A 307 23.50 1.45 -38.13
CA ALA A 307 23.34 1.95 -36.78
C ALA A 307 23.46 3.48 -36.71
N SER A 308 24.38 4.07 -37.51
CA SER A 308 24.57 5.51 -37.64
C SER A 308 23.34 6.21 -38.24
N PHE A 309 22.80 5.70 -39.35
CA PHE A 309 21.61 6.26 -40.00
C PHE A 309 20.40 6.21 -39.08
N TYR A 310 20.19 5.10 -38.37
CA TYR A 310 19.09 5.01 -37.41
C TYR A 310 19.26 5.96 -36.22
N ALA A 311 20.50 6.17 -35.74
CA ALA A 311 20.78 7.18 -34.71
C ALA A 311 20.36 8.59 -35.15
N ARG A 312 20.70 8.95 -36.38
CA ARG A 312 20.39 10.27 -36.95
C ARG A 312 18.89 10.47 -37.08
N GLY A 313 18.18 9.48 -37.63
CA GLY A 313 16.71 9.50 -37.68
C GLY A 313 16.07 9.74 -36.30
N LEU A 314 16.60 9.09 -35.25
CA LEU A 314 16.11 9.24 -33.87
C LEU A 314 16.43 10.61 -33.25
N SER A 315 17.46 11.30 -33.74
CA SER A 315 17.77 12.65 -33.28
C SER A 315 16.69 13.67 -33.69
N TYR A 316 16.03 13.42 -34.83
CA TYR A 316 14.92 14.24 -35.34
C TYR A 316 13.57 13.81 -34.74
N GLU A 317 13.26 12.51 -34.79
CA GLU A 317 12.03 11.95 -34.21
C GLU A 317 12.36 11.04 -33.03
N ARG A 318 12.48 11.64 -31.85
CA ARG A 318 12.68 10.89 -30.61
C ARG A 318 11.51 9.95 -30.38
N GLY A 319 11.81 8.68 -30.11
CA GLY A 319 10.79 7.67 -29.81
C GLY A 319 10.10 7.04 -31.01
N ASN A 320 10.60 7.27 -32.23
CA ASN A 320 10.11 6.55 -33.41
C ASN A 320 10.33 5.03 -33.22
N VAL A 321 9.24 4.26 -33.22
CA VAL A 321 9.25 2.84 -32.84
C VAL A 321 10.05 2.00 -33.84
N ASP A 322 9.90 2.23 -35.14
CA ASP A 322 10.61 1.45 -36.18
C ASP A 322 12.12 1.70 -36.10
N LEU A 323 12.53 2.97 -35.98
CA LEU A 323 13.93 3.33 -35.83
C LEU A 323 14.58 2.76 -34.57
N ASN A 324 13.91 2.86 -33.42
CA ASN A 324 14.42 2.29 -32.16
C ASN A 324 14.58 0.78 -32.29
N GLN A 325 13.55 0.07 -32.76
CA GLN A 325 13.59 -1.39 -32.91
C GLN A 325 14.71 -1.84 -33.86
N ARG A 326 14.87 -1.16 -35.00
CA ARG A 326 15.93 -1.46 -35.97
C ARG A 326 17.31 -1.17 -35.43
N ARG A 327 17.53 0.01 -34.83
CA ARG A 327 18.82 0.37 -34.23
C ARG A 327 19.22 -0.63 -33.15
N ILE A 328 18.31 -0.97 -32.24
CA ILE A 328 18.56 -1.97 -31.20
C ILE A 328 18.94 -3.32 -31.81
N ALA A 329 18.19 -3.79 -32.83
CA ALA A 329 18.50 -5.05 -33.51
C ALA A 329 19.88 -5.05 -34.18
N VAL A 330 20.26 -3.93 -34.83
CA VAL A 330 21.59 -3.78 -35.44
C VAL A 330 22.69 -3.74 -34.38
N LEU A 331 22.51 -3.00 -33.29
CA LEU A 331 23.48 -2.95 -32.18
C LEU A 331 23.68 -4.33 -31.53
N GLU A 332 22.61 -5.11 -31.38
CA GLU A 332 22.68 -6.50 -30.90
C GLU A 332 23.44 -7.40 -31.89
N LYS A 333 23.19 -7.28 -33.20
CA LYS A 333 23.97 -7.99 -34.25
C LYS A 333 25.45 -7.62 -34.23
N LEU A 334 25.78 -6.36 -33.94
CA LEU A 334 27.16 -5.87 -33.79
C LEU A 334 27.82 -6.31 -32.48
N GLY A 335 27.09 -6.91 -31.54
CA GLY A 335 27.61 -7.29 -30.22
C GLY A 335 27.81 -6.11 -29.26
N ARG A 336 27.35 -4.90 -29.62
CA ARG A 336 27.46 -3.67 -28.81
C ARG A 336 26.38 -3.63 -27.73
N LYS A 337 26.43 -4.59 -26.81
CA LYS A 337 25.40 -4.82 -25.78
C LYS A 337 25.12 -3.61 -24.89
N SER A 338 26.16 -2.86 -24.52
CA SER A 338 26.01 -1.66 -23.67
C SER A 338 25.14 -0.61 -24.36
N GLU A 339 25.45 -0.29 -25.62
CA GLU A 339 24.69 0.70 -26.38
C GLU A 339 23.29 0.23 -26.72
N ALA A 340 23.11 -1.07 -27.01
CA ALA A 340 21.78 -1.64 -27.19
C ALA A 340 20.93 -1.53 -25.90
N ALA A 341 21.53 -1.74 -24.73
CA ALA A 341 20.84 -1.56 -23.45
C ALA A 341 20.50 -0.09 -23.18
N ASP A 342 21.41 0.84 -23.48
CA ASP A 342 21.16 2.28 -23.38
C ASP A 342 20.02 2.73 -24.29
N GLU A 343 20.02 2.27 -25.54
CA GLU A 343 18.95 2.56 -26.49
C GLU A 343 17.61 1.98 -26.04
N ARG A 344 17.59 0.74 -25.51
CA ARG A 344 16.38 0.14 -24.93
C ARG A 344 15.85 0.95 -23.74
N LYS A 345 16.71 1.47 -22.87
CA LYS A 345 16.30 2.33 -21.74
C LYS A 345 15.66 3.64 -22.24
N LEU A 346 16.27 4.28 -23.23
CA LEU A 346 15.72 5.50 -23.84
C LEU A 346 14.35 5.22 -24.48
N PHE A 347 14.26 4.15 -25.27
CA PHE A 347 13.01 3.74 -25.91
C PHE A 347 11.92 3.40 -24.89
N ALA A 348 12.27 2.71 -23.80
CA ALA A 348 11.36 2.44 -22.69
C ALA A 348 10.84 3.73 -22.04
N GLY A 349 11.71 4.73 -21.86
CA GLY A 349 11.33 6.06 -21.38
C GLY A 349 10.26 6.72 -22.25
N THR A 350 10.47 6.74 -23.58
CA THR A 350 9.48 7.31 -24.50
C THR A 350 8.16 6.54 -24.52
N LEU A 351 8.19 5.20 -24.42
CA LEU A 351 6.98 4.39 -24.30
C LEU A 351 6.18 4.72 -23.02
N LEU A 352 6.87 5.06 -21.92
CA LEU A 352 6.20 5.52 -20.70
C LEU A 352 5.53 6.88 -20.88
N GLU A 353 6.17 7.83 -21.57
CA GLU A 353 5.58 9.13 -21.91
C GLU A 353 4.31 8.96 -22.76
N GLN A 354 4.31 7.96 -23.65
CA GLN A 354 3.15 7.57 -24.47
C GLN A 354 2.09 6.76 -23.69
N GLY A 355 2.33 6.44 -22.41
CA GLY A 355 1.41 5.64 -21.58
C GLY A 355 1.45 4.13 -21.82
N LYS A 356 2.34 3.63 -22.69
CA LYS A 356 2.51 2.21 -23.03
C LYS A 356 3.38 1.46 -22.02
N LYS A 357 2.86 1.33 -20.79
CA LYS A 357 3.62 0.79 -19.64
C LYS A 357 4.10 -0.65 -19.83
N ALA A 358 3.26 -1.53 -20.39
CA ALA A 358 3.62 -2.94 -20.60
C ALA A 358 4.78 -3.09 -21.60
N GLU A 359 4.75 -2.35 -22.71
CA GLU A 359 5.84 -2.34 -23.70
C GLU A 359 7.12 -1.76 -23.09
N ALA A 360 7.02 -0.70 -22.30
CA ALA A 360 8.18 -0.12 -21.61
C ALA A 360 8.81 -1.09 -20.61
N ALA A 361 8.00 -1.81 -19.82
CA ALA A 361 8.47 -2.82 -18.88
C ALA A 361 9.24 -3.94 -19.60
N GLU A 362 8.76 -4.36 -20.77
CA GLU A 362 9.44 -5.35 -21.61
C GLU A 362 10.79 -4.85 -22.15
N GLN A 363 10.89 -3.57 -22.53
CA GLN A 363 12.17 -2.97 -22.95
C GLN A 363 13.18 -2.89 -21.81
N TYR A 364 12.75 -2.52 -20.60
CA TYR A 364 13.63 -2.55 -19.41
C TYR A 364 14.08 -3.97 -19.06
N ARG A 365 13.19 -4.95 -19.15
CA ARG A 365 13.55 -6.37 -18.93
C ARG A 365 14.64 -6.82 -19.90
N LYS A 366 14.50 -6.52 -21.20
CA LYS A 366 15.51 -6.85 -22.21
C LYS A 366 16.82 -6.07 -22.00
N ALA A 367 16.75 -4.80 -21.61
CA ALA A 367 17.95 -4.03 -21.28
C ALA A 367 18.74 -4.67 -20.11
N ALA A 368 18.04 -5.17 -19.09
CA ALA A 368 18.65 -5.88 -17.96
C ALA A 368 19.31 -7.21 -18.36
N GLU A 369 18.88 -7.84 -19.46
CA GLU A 369 19.45 -9.09 -19.97
C GLU A 369 20.67 -8.87 -20.86
N LEU A 370 20.83 -7.67 -21.43
CA LEU A 370 21.99 -7.32 -22.25
C LEU A 370 23.20 -6.94 -21.39
N VAL A 371 22.98 -6.23 -20.29
CA VAL A 371 24.02 -5.73 -19.40
C VAL A 371 23.69 -6.11 -17.96
N ASP A 372 24.33 -7.19 -17.50
CA ASP A 372 24.09 -7.74 -16.15
C ASP A 372 24.55 -6.80 -15.02
N ALA A 373 25.40 -5.82 -15.31
CA ALA A 373 25.98 -4.91 -14.31
C ALA A 373 25.17 -3.62 -14.09
N ASP A 374 24.16 -3.34 -14.92
CA ASP A 374 23.37 -2.10 -14.82
C ASP A 374 22.11 -2.32 -13.96
N PRO A 375 22.00 -1.69 -12.77
CA PRO A 375 20.82 -1.84 -11.91
C PRO A 375 19.61 -1.03 -12.39
N LEU A 376 19.81 0.01 -13.21
CA LEU A 376 18.77 0.97 -13.56
C LEU A 376 17.56 0.32 -14.24
N PRO A 377 17.70 -0.60 -15.22
CA PRO A 377 16.54 -1.25 -15.83
C PRO A 377 15.69 -2.04 -14.83
N LEU A 378 16.32 -2.74 -13.88
CA LEU A 378 15.61 -3.52 -12.85
C LEU A 378 14.93 -2.61 -11.82
N GLU A 379 15.55 -1.49 -11.44
CA GLU A 379 14.89 -0.46 -10.60
C GLU A 379 13.63 0.09 -11.28
N ARG A 380 13.73 0.46 -12.57
CA ARG A 380 12.59 1.00 -13.32
C ARG A 380 11.51 -0.05 -13.52
N LEU A 381 11.88 -1.31 -13.77
CA LEU A 381 10.94 -2.42 -13.87
C LEU A 381 10.20 -2.62 -12.53
N LEU A 382 10.91 -2.65 -11.41
CA LEU A 382 10.31 -2.77 -10.08
C LEU A 382 9.34 -1.61 -9.80
N ASP A 383 9.75 -0.37 -10.08
CA ASP A 383 8.92 0.82 -9.91
C ASP A 383 7.60 0.73 -10.69
N LEU A 384 7.66 0.24 -11.93
CA LEU A 384 6.48 0.04 -12.76
C LEU A 384 5.55 -1.03 -12.17
N LYS A 385 6.10 -2.18 -11.78
CA LYS A 385 5.35 -3.28 -11.17
C LYS A 385 4.68 -2.89 -9.86
N LEU A 386 5.37 -2.13 -9.01
CA LEU A 386 4.80 -1.59 -7.78
C LEU A 386 3.65 -0.60 -8.06
N LYS A 387 3.79 0.28 -9.06
CA LYS A 387 2.71 1.21 -9.47
C LYS A 387 1.50 0.49 -10.04
N GLU A 388 1.71 -0.61 -10.76
CA GLU A 388 0.65 -1.46 -11.32
C GLU A 388 0.02 -2.39 -10.28
N LYS A 389 0.59 -2.46 -9.06
CA LYS A 389 0.22 -3.41 -8.02
C LYS A 389 0.37 -4.88 -8.45
N ASP A 390 1.25 -5.14 -9.43
CA ASP A 390 1.63 -6.49 -9.86
C ASP A 390 2.70 -7.03 -8.89
N PHE A 391 2.22 -7.64 -7.80
CA PHE A 391 3.09 -8.13 -6.74
C PHE A 391 3.99 -9.29 -7.19
N ALA A 392 3.47 -10.19 -8.03
CA ALA A 392 4.24 -11.32 -8.55
C ALA A 392 5.40 -10.84 -9.43
N GLY A 393 5.14 -9.91 -10.35
CA GLY A 393 6.19 -9.29 -11.17
C GLY A 393 7.17 -8.46 -10.35
N ALA A 394 6.71 -7.80 -9.28
CA ALA A 394 7.58 -7.05 -8.37
C ALA A 394 8.54 -7.97 -7.59
N LYS A 395 8.12 -9.19 -7.21
CA LYS A 395 8.99 -10.17 -6.54
C LYS A 395 10.17 -10.59 -7.41
N ASP A 396 9.92 -10.94 -8.67
CA ASP A 396 10.96 -11.33 -9.63
C ASP A 396 11.97 -10.20 -9.86
N ALA A 397 11.48 -9.00 -10.14
CA ALA A 397 12.34 -7.83 -10.34
C ALA A 397 13.16 -7.49 -9.08
N ALA A 398 12.56 -7.58 -7.90
CA ALA A 398 13.23 -7.33 -6.62
C ALA A 398 14.34 -8.35 -6.34
N GLU A 399 14.10 -9.64 -6.57
CA GLU A 399 15.10 -10.70 -6.36
C GLU A 399 16.31 -10.50 -7.28
N ARG A 400 16.07 -10.24 -8.57
CA ARG A 400 17.14 -9.94 -9.53
C ARG A 400 17.93 -8.68 -9.14
N LEU A 401 17.22 -7.63 -8.72
CA LEU A 401 17.83 -6.34 -8.33
C LEU A 401 18.68 -6.47 -7.07
N VAL A 402 18.19 -7.16 -6.04
CA VAL A 402 18.94 -7.40 -4.79
C VAL A 402 20.19 -8.23 -5.07
N ALA A 403 20.07 -9.32 -5.83
CA ALA A 403 21.22 -10.13 -6.21
C ALA A 403 22.28 -9.32 -6.96
N LEU A 404 21.85 -8.38 -7.83
CA LEU A 404 22.76 -7.48 -8.53
C LEU A 404 23.43 -6.49 -7.57
N TYR A 405 22.68 -5.80 -6.72
CA TYR A 405 23.26 -4.88 -5.74
C TYR A 405 24.28 -5.55 -4.83
N LEU A 406 24.03 -6.79 -4.39
CA LEU A 406 24.95 -7.55 -3.55
C LEU A 406 26.24 -7.88 -4.31
N ARG A 407 26.16 -8.30 -5.58
CA ARG A 407 27.34 -8.50 -6.44
C ARG A 407 28.15 -7.23 -6.66
N LEU A 408 27.49 -6.07 -6.76
CA LEU A 408 28.12 -4.76 -6.91
C LEU A 408 28.64 -4.16 -5.59
N GLY A 409 28.43 -4.84 -4.44
CA GLY A 409 28.80 -4.33 -3.12
C GLY A 409 27.90 -3.20 -2.60
N LEU A 410 26.74 -2.96 -3.23
CA LEU A 410 25.77 -1.92 -2.89
C LEU A 410 24.75 -2.40 -1.84
N GLY A 411 25.25 -2.85 -0.69
CA GLY A 411 24.43 -3.44 0.38
C GLY A 411 23.31 -2.52 0.92
N ASP A 412 23.57 -1.22 1.03
CA ASP A 412 22.57 -0.26 1.52
C ASP A 412 21.39 -0.08 0.56
N SER A 413 21.62 -0.25 -0.75
CA SER A 413 20.55 -0.26 -1.75
C SER A 413 19.78 -1.57 -1.70
N ALA A 414 20.47 -2.71 -1.55
CA ALA A 414 19.86 -4.03 -1.42
C ALA A 414 18.83 -4.11 -0.27
N LYS A 415 19.20 -3.63 0.93
CA LYS A 415 18.29 -3.61 2.11
C LYS A 415 17.02 -2.80 1.88
N LYS A 416 17.03 -1.82 0.97
CA LYS A 416 15.89 -0.94 0.69
C LYS A 416 14.89 -1.53 -0.30
N VAL A 417 15.23 -2.60 -1.03
CA VAL A 417 14.36 -3.15 -2.08
C VAL A 417 13.12 -3.82 -1.50
N TYR A 418 13.29 -4.86 -0.68
CA TYR A 418 12.17 -5.64 -0.11
C TYR A 418 11.21 -4.83 0.78
N PRO A 419 11.64 -3.84 1.59
CA PRO A 419 10.72 -2.98 2.32
C PRO A 419 9.71 -2.25 1.43
N ARG A 420 10.05 -1.97 0.16
CA ARG A 420 9.11 -1.35 -0.80
C ARG A 420 7.97 -2.30 -1.16
N LEU A 421 8.24 -3.60 -1.25
CA LEU A 421 7.22 -4.63 -1.49
C LEU A 421 6.33 -4.83 -0.26
N LEU A 422 6.92 -4.77 0.94
CA LEU A 422 6.17 -4.86 2.22
C LEU A 422 5.19 -3.70 2.43
N MET A 423 5.32 -2.57 1.71
CA MET A 423 4.29 -1.52 1.74
C MET A 423 2.97 -1.97 1.09
N LEU A 424 3.02 -2.88 0.12
CA LEU A 424 1.84 -3.45 -0.53
C LEU A 424 1.28 -4.61 0.29
N GLU A 425 2.14 -5.54 0.68
CA GLU A 425 1.78 -6.71 1.48
C GLU A 425 2.69 -6.83 2.71
N PRO A 426 2.32 -6.18 3.84
CA PRO A 426 3.17 -6.14 5.03
C PRO A 426 3.47 -7.50 5.63
N LYS A 427 2.58 -8.48 5.42
CA LYS A 427 2.61 -9.85 5.97
C LYS A 427 3.12 -10.92 5.01
N ASP A 428 3.63 -10.55 3.83
CA ASP A 428 4.16 -11.55 2.90
C ASP A 428 5.41 -12.24 3.47
N ARG A 429 5.27 -13.53 3.76
CA ARG A 429 6.31 -14.37 4.37
C ARG A 429 7.56 -14.44 3.50
N TRP A 430 7.40 -14.62 2.19
CA TRP A 430 8.53 -14.76 1.26
C TRP A 430 9.38 -13.49 1.21
N VAL A 431 8.77 -12.30 1.13
CA VAL A 431 9.51 -11.02 1.10
C VAL A 431 10.31 -10.81 2.39
N ARG A 432 9.73 -11.14 3.55
CA ARG A 432 10.41 -11.04 4.85
C ARG A 432 11.57 -12.02 4.98
N GLU A 433 11.38 -13.26 4.54
CA GLU A 433 12.46 -14.27 4.51
C GLU A 433 13.63 -13.81 3.63
N ARG A 434 13.35 -13.23 2.46
CA ARG A 434 14.38 -12.71 1.54
C ARG A 434 15.06 -11.46 2.09
N LEU A 435 14.33 -10.59 2.79
CA LEU A 435 14.92 -9.46 3.51
C LEU A 435 15.87 -9.95 4.61
N ALA A 436 15.46 -10.94 5.41
CA ALA A 436 16.32 -11.54 6.43
C ALA A 436 17.58 -12.15 5.82
N ALA A 437 17.45 -12.91 4.72
CA ALA A 437 18.59 -13.48 4.00
C ALA A 437 19.54 -12.39 3.49
N THR A 438 19.01 -11.27 2.97
CA THR A 438 19.81 -10.12 2.55
C THR A 438 20.63 -9.53 3.71
N HIS A 439 20.04 -9.42 4.90
CA HIS A 439 20.77 -8.97 6.10
C HIS A 439 21.83 -9.98 6.56
N VAL A 440 21.61 -11.29 6.37
CA VAL A 440 22.63 -12.32 6.65
C VAL A 440 23.84 -12.15 5.74
N GLU A 441 23.62 -11.97 4.44
CA GLU A 441 24.71 -11.75 3.46
C GLU A 441 25.48 -10.46 3.74
N LEU A 442 24.83 -9.46 4.33
CA LEU A 442 25.44 -8.20 4.73
C LEU A 442 26.05 -8.22 6.13
N HIS A 443 26.17 -9.41 6.74
CA HIS A 443 26.73 -9.64 8.07
C HIS A 443 26.01 -8.91 9.22
N GLU A 444 24.72 -8.61 9.06
CA GLU A 444 23.87 -7.96 10.07
C GLU A 444 23.03 -9.00 10.83
N ALA A 445 23.73 -9.92 11.51
CA ALA A 445 23.13 -11.08 12.17
C ALA A 445 22.02 -10.72 13.16
N ALA A 446 22.14 -9.60 13.88
CA ALA A 446 21.14 -9.17 14.85
C ALA A 446 19.80 -8.80 14.22
N THR A 447 19.82 -8.06 13.11
CA THR A 447 18.61 -7.65 12.38
C THR A 447 17.95 -8.85 11.71
N ALA A 448 18.75 -9.71 11.06
CA ALA A 448 18.26 -10.94 10.45
C ALA A 448 17.62 -11.88 11.48
N ALA A 449 18.25 -12.07 12.64
CA ALA A 449 17.69 -12.87 13.73
C ALA A 449 16.37 -12.31 14.26
N GLY A 450 16.22 -10.98 14.32
CA GLY A 450 14.96 -10.32 14.67
C GLY A 450 13.82 -10.70 13.71
N ILE A 451 14.06 -10.61 12.40
CA ILE A 451 13.04 -10.95 11.39
C ILE A 451 12.66 -12.44 11.45
N TYR A 452 13.64 -13.34 11.59
CA TYR A 452 13.36 -14.77 11.74
C TYR A 452 12.62 -15.10 13.05
N LYS A 453 12.87 -14.37 14.15
CA LYS A 453 12.10 -14.51 15.39
C LYS A 453 10.63 -14.13 15.19
N GLU A 454 10.36 -13.02 14.50
CA GLU A 454 8.99 -12.58 14.17
C GLU A 454 8.27 -13.62 13.30
N LEU A 455 8.92 -14.09 12.22
CA LEU A 455 8.38 -15.15 11.35
C LEU A 455 8.11 -16.46 12.11
N GLY A 456 9.00 -16.83 13.03
CA GLY A 456 8.84 -17.99 13.89
C GLY A 456 7.66 -17.85 14.86
N GLN A 457 7.45 -16.67 15.44
CA GLN A 457 6.30 -16.39 16.31
C GLN A 457 4.97 -16.44 15.57
N GLU A 458 4.88 -15.82 14.39
CA GLU A 458 3.67 -15.89 13.54
C GLU A 458 3.34 -17.36 13.19
N ALA A 459 4.34 -18.17 12.80
CA ALA A 459 4.13 -19.59 12.53
C ALA A 459 3.64 -20.40 13.77
N LEU A 460 4.07 -20.02 14.98
CA LEU A 460 3.55 -20.62 16.23
C LEU A 460 2.10 -20.27 16.53
N GLU A 461 1.67 -19.06 16.14
CA GLU A 461 0.28 -18.61 16.24
C GLU A 461 -0.62 -19.35 15.24
N GLU A 462 -0.13 -19.54 14.01
CA GLU A 462 -0.81 -20.32 12.96
C GLU A 462 -0.86 -21.82 13.28
N GLY A 463 0.00 -22.31 14.17
CA GLY A 463 0.07 -23.70 14.59
C GLY A 463 0.98 -24.58 13.71
N ASP A 464 1.72 -23.99 12.79
CA ASP A 464 2.76 -24.66 11.99
C ASP A 464 4.07 -24.73 12.79
N ALA A 465 4.17 -25.74 13.64
CA ALA A 465 5.35 -25.98 14.46
C ALA A 465 6.62 -26.26 13.65
N ALA A 466 6.49 -26.80 12.43
CA ALA A 466 7.64 -27.12 11.58
C ALA A 466 8.24 -25.85 10.96
N ALA A 467 7.41 -24.97 10.41
CA ALA A 467 7.85 -23.66 9.94
C ALA A 467 8.41 -22.80 11.07
N ALA A 468 7.75 -22.79 12.23
CA ALA A 468 8.23 -22.09 13.42
C ALA A 468 9.62 -22.57 13.85
N LEU A 469 9.82 -23.89 13.89
CA LEU A 469 11.10 -24.47 14.26
C LEU A 469 12.20 -24.06 13.28
N ALA A 470 11.97 -24.15 11.97
CA ALA A 470 12.94 -23.78 10.95
C ALA A 470 13.40 -22.31 11.09
N HIS A 471 12.45 -21.39 11.28
CA HIS A 471 12.76 -19.96 11.44
C HIS A 471 13.48 -19.66 12.75
N LEU A 472 13.03 -20.25 13.86
CA LEU A 472 13.66 -20.04 15.17
C LEU A 472 15.05 -20.66 15.27
N GLN A 473 15.29 -21.80 14.60
CA GLN A 473 16.62 -22.39 14.45
C GLN A 473 17.55 -21.44 13.68
N ARG A 474 17.08 -20.88 12.56
CA ARG A 474 17.88 -19.92 11.78
C ARG A 474 18.20 -18.65 12.59
N ALA A 475 17.25 -18.17 13.39
CA ALA A 475 17.51 -17.06 14.32
C ALA A 475 18.55 -17.42 15.41
N LEU A 476 18.56 -18.66 15.90
CA LEU A 476 19.49 -19.13 16.92
C LEU A 476 20.91 -19.30 16.37
N GLU A 477 21.05 -19.77 15.13
CA GLU A 477 22.35 -19.84 14.43
C GLU A 477 23.00 -18.45 14.31
N LEU A 478 22.19 -17.42 14.07
CA LEU A 478 22.64 -16.03 13.98
C LEU A 478 22.91 -15.39 15.35
N GLN A 479 22.25 -15.85 16.41
CA GLN A 479 22.43 -15.38 17.79
C GLN A 479 22.53 -16.56 18.78
N PRO A 480 23.70 -17.22 18.87
CA PRO A 480 23.88 -18.41 19.70
C PRO A 480 23.70 -18.16 21.21
N ASP A 481 23.91 -16.92 21.65
CA ASP A 481 23.87 -16.54 23.07
C ASP A 481 22.45 -16.41 23.65
N ASP A 482 21.41 -16.48 22.83
CA ASP A 482 20.02 -16.37 23.27
C ASP A 482 19.52 -17.66 23.94
N LYS A 483 19.78 -17.77 25.25
CA LYS A 483 19.36 -18.92 26.08
C LYS A 483 17.85 -19.18 26.04
N LYS A 484 17.02 -18.13 25.88
CA LYS A 484 15.55 -18.28 25.84
C LYS A 484 15.12 -18.89 24.52
N LEU A 485 15.68 -18.41 23.41
CA LEU A 485 15.44 -18.98 22.08
C LEU A 485 15.93 -20.42 22.00
N ALA A 486 17.12 -20.72 22.54
CA ALA A 486 17.65 -22.08 22.59
C ALA A 486 16.74 -23.05 23.36
N ALA A 487 16.18 -22.61 24.50
CA ALA A 487 15.21 -23.41 25.25
C ALA A 487 13.91 -23.63 24.46
N LEU A 488 13.41 -22.59 23.78
CA LEU A 488 12.20 -22.68 22.96
C LEU A 488 12.36 -23.66 21.77
N VAL A 489 13.51 -23.61 21.08
CA VAL A 489 13.83 -24.53 19.98
C VAL A 489 13.87 -25.98 20.47
N ARG A 490 14.53 -26.27 21.60
CA ARG A 490 14.54 -27.63 22.20
C ARG A 490 13.14 -28.11 22.60
N ASP A 491 12.32 -27.22 23.17
CA ASP A 491 10.94 -27.53 23.56
C ASP A 491 10.05 -27.83 22.33
N LEU A 492 10.37 -27.24 21.17
CA LEU A 492 9.71 -27.52 19.89
C LEU A 492 10.20 -28.82 19.25
N GLU A 493 11.51 -29.06 19.21
CA GLU A 493 12.13 -30.29 18.68
C GLU A 493 11.67 -31.54 19.43
N SER A 494 11.60 -31.47 20.76
CA SER A 494 11.14 -32.57 21.61
C SER A 494 9.64 -32.84 21.52
N GLY A 495 8.87 -31.98 20.85
CA GLY A 495 7.41 -32.03 20.82
C GLY A 495 6.75 -31.83 22.18
N GLU A 496 7.51 -31.47 23.22
CA GLU A 496 7.01 -31.29 24.57
C GLU A 496 5.98 -30.16 24.65
N LEU A 497 6.15 -29.10 23.85
CA LEU A 497 5.17 -28.02 23.75
C LEU A 497 3.79 -28.52 23.24
N ALA A 498 3.79 -29.38 22.23
CA ALA A 498 2.56 -30.00 21.72
C ALA A 498 1.96 -30.94 22.78
N ALA A 499 2.79 -31.72 23.48
CA ALA A 499 2.36 -32.60 24.58
C ALA A 499 1.79 -31.82 25.77
N ARG A 500 2.38 -30.66 26.15
CA ARG A 500 1.88 -29.78 27.22
C ARG A 500 0.54 -29.14 26.82
N ARG A 501 0.39 -28.66 25.57
CA ARG A 501 -0.90 -28.14 25.07
C ARG A 501 -1.98 -29.22 25.07
N ARG A 502 -1.66 -30.46 24.67
CA ARG A 502 -2.59 -31.61 24.71
C ARG A 502 -2.98 -31.97 26.13
N ARG A 503 -2.02 -32.09 27.05
CA ARG A 503 -2.27 -32.36 28.48
C ARG A 503 -3.13 -31.29 29.12
N ARG A 504 -2.88 -30.00 28.85
CA ARG A 504 -3.71 -28.89 29.35
C ARG A 504 -5.12 -28.93 28.80
N ARG A 505 -5.32 -29.22 27.50
CA ARG A 505 -6.66 -29.37 26.92
C ARG A 505 -7.43 -30.53 27.56
N VAL A 506 -6.80 -31.70 27.70
CA VAL A 506 -7.40 -32.88 28.33
C VAL A 506 -7.74 -32.60 29.80
N PHE A 507 -6.82 -31.97 30.54
CA PHE A 507 -7.04 -31.60 31.94
C PHE A 507 -8.18 -30.59 32.10
N LEU A 508 -8.24 -29.56 31.25
CA LEU A 508 -9.31 -28.56 31.30
C LEU A 508 -10.66 -29.20 30.97
N SER A 509 -10.75 -30.05 29.95
CA SER A 509 -11.98 -30.78 29.63
C SER A 509 -12.40 -31.71 30.77
N PHE A 510 -11.45 -32.37 31.44
CA PHE A 510 -11.72 -33.24 32.57
C PHE A 510 -12.25 -32.44 33.79
N SER A 511 -11.63 -31.30 34.10
CA SER A 511 -12.07 -30.42 35.18
C SER A 511 -13.47 -29.84 34.94
N ILE A 512 -13.78 -29.45 33.71
CA ILE A 512 -15.13 -28.99 33.33
C ILE A 512 -16.15 -30.13 33.48
N ALA A 513 -15.82 -31.34 33.00
CA ALA A 513 -16.68 -32.51 33.14
C ALA A 513 -16.94 -32.87 34.61
N LEU A 514 -15.91 -32.79 35.47
CA LEU A 514 -16.02 -33.05 36.90
C LEU A 514 -16.90 -32.00 37.61
N LEU A 515 -16.76 -30.72 37.26
CA LEU A 515 -17.62 -29.65 37.79
C LEU A 515 -19.08 -29.83 37.38
N LEU A 516 -19.34 -30.19 36.12
CA LEU A 516 -20.70 -30.49 35.64
C LEU A 516 -21.28 -31.71 36.35
N LEU A 517 -20.49 -32.77 36.57
CA LEU A 517 -20.91 -33.93 37.34
C LEU A 517 -21.22 -33.57 38.81
N GLY A 518 -20.38 -32.74 39.43
CA GLY A 518 -20.62 -32.21 40.78
C GLY A 518 -21.91 -31.38 40.88
N ALA A 519 -22.16 -30.51 39.90
CA ALA A 519 -23.37 -29.69 39.87
C ALA A 519 -24.65 -30.54 39.67
N THR A 520 -24.61 -31.53 38.77
CA THR A 520 -25.75 -32.42 38.52
C THR A 520 -26.06 -33.30 39.73
N THR A 521 -25.05 -33.89 40.37
CA THR A 521 -25.23 -34.68 41.60
C THR A 521 -25.78 -33.84 42.75
N ALA A 522 -25.27 -32.62 42.96
CA ALA A 522 -25.80 -31.69 43.96
C ALA A 522 -27.27 -31.32 43.68
N TRP A 523 -27.63 -31.08 42.41
CA TRP A 523 -29.01 -30.80 42.02
C TRP A 523 -29.95 -31.99 42.28
N VAL A 524 -29.53 -33.21 41.95
CA VAL A 524 -30.31 -34.44 42.22
C VAL A 524 -30.50 -34.66 43.72
N VAL A 525 -29.46 -34.48 44.53
CA VAL A 525 -29.56 -34.60 46.00
C VAL A 525 -30.51 -33.54 46.57
N TYR A 526 -30.42 -32.31 46.09
CA TYR A 526 -31.30 -31.22 46.49
C TYR A 526 -32.78 -31.52 46.13
N GLU A 527 -33.05 -32.08 44.95
CA GLU A 527 -34.38 -32.51 44.53
C GLU A 527 -34.91 -33.68 45.37
N ALA A 528 -34.06 -34.67 45.69
CA ALA A 528 -34.43 -35.81 46.52
C ALA A 528 -34.77 -35.40 47.96
N MET A 529 -34.00 -34.46 48.55
CA MET A 529 -34.30 -33.92 49.87
C MET A 529 -35.61 -33.13 49.88
N ALA A 530 -35.91 -32.37 48.81
CA ALA A 530 -37.19 -31.68 48.67
C ALA A 530 -38.39 -32.64 48.71
N LEU A 531 -38.31 -33.76 47.97
CA LEU A 531 -39.35 -34.80 47.95
C LEU A 531 -39.53 -35.49 49.30
N PHE A 532 -38.42 -35.82 49.98
CA PHE A 532 -38.47 -36.47 51.29
C PHE A 532 -39.19 -35.59 52.33
N HIS A 533 -38.88 -34.29 52.36
CA HIS A 533 -39.54 -33.37 53.28
C HIS A 533 -41.02 -33.15 52.96
N LEU A 534 -41.40 -33.08 51.68
CA LEU A 534 -42.81 -32.99 51.31
C LEU A 534 -43.60 -34.22 51.75
N ARG A 535 -42.99 -35.41 51.70
CA ARG A 535 -43.61 -36.64 52.19
C ARG A 535 -43.80 -36.63 53.70
N GLU A 536 -42.81 -36.15 54.45
CA GLU A 536 -42.89 -36.04 55.92
C GLU A 536 -44.00 -35.08 56.35
N LEU A 537 -44.08 -33.90 55.73
CA LEU A 537 -45.15 -32.92 55.96
C LEU A 537 -46.55 -33.46 55.60
N ALA A 538 -46.66 -34.27 54.56
CA ALA A 538 -47.92 -34.91 54.17
C ALA A 538 -48.33 -36.07 55.09
N ALA A 539 -47.38 -36.72 55.78
CA ALA A 539 -47.69 -37.80 56.71
C ALA A 539 -48.31 -37.28 58.02
N ASP A 540 -47.91 -36.09 58.46
CA ASP A 540 -48.44 -35.45 59.67
C ASP A 540 -49.88 -34.91 59.51
N SER A 541 -50.35 -34.71 58.27
CA SER A 541 -51.67 -34.13 57.97
C SER A 541 -52.79 -35.13 57.68
N VAL A 542 -52.53 -36.44 57.69
CA VAL A 542 -53.48 -37.49 57.21
C VAL A 542 -54.29 -38.19 58.32
N LYS A 543 -54.37 -37.62 59.52
CA LYS A 543 -55.40 -38.03 60.50
C LYS A 543 -56.42 -36.90 60.58
N LEU A 544 -57.68 -37.16 60.19
CA LEU A 544 -58.95 -36.57 60.70
C LEU A 544 -60.09 -36.73 59.67
N ASP A 545 -61.25 -37.22 60.12
CA ASP A 545 -62.52 -37.14 59.38
C ASP A 545 -63.04 -35.69 59.40
N GLY A 546 -63.25 -35.04 58.25
CA GLY A 546 -63.82 -33.69 58.24
C GLY A 546 -63.89 -33.04 56.86
N GLY A 547 -64.89 -32.17 56.65
CA GLY A 547 -65.12 -31.43 55.39
C GLY A 547 -64.14 -30.27 55.15
N CYS A 548 -64.64 -29.06 54.86
CA CYS A 548 -63.86 -27.86 54.55
C CYS A 548 -62.60 -27.67 55.42
N GLU A 549 -62.65 -27.93 56.71
CA GLU A 549 -61.52 -27.80 57.64
C GLU A 549 -60.32 -28.70 57.28
N VAL A 550 -60.53 -29.96 56.90
CA VAL A 550 -59.44 -30.88 56.54
C VAL A 550 -58.82 -30.48 55.21
N LEU A 551 -59.65 -30.07 54.26
CA LEU A 551 -59.18 -29.57 52.97
C LEU A 551 -58.34 -28.30 53.15
N LEU A 552 -58.73 -27.41 54.06
CA LEU A 552 -57.98 -26.19 54.38
C LEU A 552 -56.63 -26.49 55.04
N ILE A 553 -56.58 -27.45 55.97
CA ILE A 553 -55.33 -27.94 56.58
C ILE A 553 -54.42 -28.59 55.51
N GLY A 554 -54.98 -29.42 54.63
CA GLY A 554 -54.25 -30.04 53.51
C GLY A 554 -53.69 -29.02 52.53
N ILE A 555 -54.45 -27.96 52.23
CA ILE A 555 -53.99 -26.84 51.41
C ILE A 555 -52.84 -26.13 52.13
N ASN A 556 -53.01 -25.72 53.39
CA ASN A 556 -52.02 -24.93 54.14
C ASN A 556 -50.74 -25.71 54.46
N THR A 557 -50.81 -27.04 54.58
CA THR A 557 -49.61 -27.90 54.75
C THR A 557 -48.79 -28.03 53.47
N LEU A 558 -49.44 -28.00 52.31
CA LEU A 558 -48.79 -27.99 50.99
C LEU A 558 -48.37 -26.59 50.54
N GLN A 559 -48.68 -25.55 51.32
CA GLN A 559 -48.27 -24.18 51.07
C GLN A 559 -46.95 -23.82 51.76
N PRO A 560 -46.14 -22.95 51.14
CA PRO A 560 -45.06 -22.28 51.86
C PRO A 560 -45.70 -21.30 52.85
N GLY A 561 -45.60 -21.59 54.15
CA GLY A 561 -46.24 -20.77 55.20
C GLY A 561 -45.65 -19.35 55.35
N PRO A 562 -46.26 -18.51 56.21
CA PRO A 562 -45.85 -17.13 56.41
C PRO A 562 -44.47 -17.06 57.08
N GLU A 563 -43.75 -15.96 56.84
CA GLU A 563 -42.33 -15.82 57.17
C GLU A 563 -41.96 -15.98 58.66
N GLU A 564 -42.95 -15.97 59.56
CA GLU A 564 -42.79 -15.81 61.01
C GLU A 564 -42.91 -17.11 61.84
N LEU A 565 -43.32 -18.25 61.29
CA LEU A 565 -43.14 -19.54 61.96
C LEU A 565 -41.80 -20.15 61.55
N GLY A 566 -40.82 -19.98 62.43
CA GLY A 566 -39.39 -20.23 62.24
C GLY A 566 -38.94 -21.66 61.96
N ASP A 567 -39.52 -22.34 60.96
CA ASP A 567 -38.93 -23.55 60.39
C ASP A 567 -38.39 -23.24 58.99
N GLY A 568 -37.10 -22.88 58.93
CA GLY A 568 -36.39 -22.48 57.69
C GLY A 568 -36.40 -23.53 56.57
N ARG A 569 -36.94 -24.72 56.82
CA ARG A 569 -37.04 -25.85 55.89
C ARG A 569 -37.99 -25.64 54.71
N ARG A 570 -39.05 -24.83 54.85
CA ARG A 570 -40.05 -24.64 53.77
C ARG A 570 -39.63 -23.68 52.65
N ARG A 571 -38.61 -22.83 52.89
CA ARG A 571 -38.07 -21.90 51.87
C ARG A 571 -36.99 -22.53 50.99
N LEU A 572 -36.47 -23.70 51.38
CA LEU A 572 -35.21 -24.21 50.86
C LEU A 572 -35.27 -24.75 49.43
N TYR A 573 -36.45 -25.03 48.84
CA TYR A 573 -36.60 -25.83 47.62
C TYR A 573 -37.32 -25.13 46.45
N ARG A 574 -37.22 -23.80 46.33
CA ARG A 574 -37.83 -23.05 45.21
C ARG A 574 -37.26 -23.51 43.85
N GLY A 575 -38.13 -23.87 42.92
CA GLY A 575 -37.75 -24.25 41.54
C GLY A 575 -37.52 -25.76 41.33
N THR A 576 -37.64 -26.56 42.40
CA THR A 576 -37.64 -28.04 42.33
C THR A 576 -38.93 -28.55 41.68
N PHE A 577 -38.86 -29.72 41.03
CA PHE A 577 -40.05 -30.45 40.56
C PHE A 577 -40.99 -30.78 41.73
N ALA A 578 -40.42 -31.15 42.88
CA ALA A 578 -41.15 -31.40 44.12
C ALA A 578 -42.02 -30.21 44.56
N SER A 579 -41.45 -28.99 44.54
CA SER A 579 -42.18 -27.76 44.88
C SER A 579 -43.30 -27.44 43.88
N ARG A 580 -43.10 -27.75 42.59
CA ARG A 580 -44.13 -27.57 41.55
C ARG A 580 -45.31 -28.52 41.80
N TRP A 581 -45.02 -29.78 42.08
CA TRP A 581 -46.05 -30.80 42.37
C TRP A 581 -46.88 -30.44 43.61
N ALA A 582 -46.26 -29.96 44.69
CA ALA A 582 -46.96 -29.53 45.89
C ALA A 582 -47.94 -28.36 45.62
N ARG A 583 -47.51 -27.37 44.83
CA ARG A 583 -48.37 -26.24 44.42
C ARG A 583 -49.56 -26.71 43.58
N GLU A 584 -49.34 -27.62 42.62
CA GLU A 584 -50.42 -28.19 41.81
C GLU A 584 -51.44 -28.98 42.66
N THR A 585 -50.97 -29.76 43.64
CA THR A 585 -51.84 -30.49 44.55
C THR A 585 -52.64 -29.53 45.45
N ALA A 586 -52.03 -28.47 45.97
CA ALA A 586 -52.72 -27.45 46.77
C ALA A 586 -53.84 -26.75 45.98
N VAL A 587 -53.61 -26.44 44.70
CA VAL A 587 -54.63 -25.86 43.80
C VAL A 587 -55.81 -26.83 43.59
N LYS A 588 -55.52 -28.12 43.41
CA LYS A 588 -56.58 -29.15 43.29
C LYS A 588 -57.41 -29.28 44.57
N LEU A 589 -56.76 -29.28 45.74
CA LEU A 589 -57.45 -29.30 47.03
C LEU A 589 -58.29 -28.04 47.25
N ALA A 590 -57.82 -26.86 46.84
CA ALA A 590 -58.59 -25.63 46.90
C ALA A 590 -59.86 -25.67 46.03
N GLY A 591 -59.80 -26.36 44.88
CA GLY A 591 -60.99 -26.65 44.08
C GLY A 591 -62.00 -27.55 44.78
N LEU A 592 -61.54 -28.55 45.55
CA LEU A 592 -62.42 -29.39 46.37
C LEU A 592 -63.02 -28.60 47.54
N TYR A 593 -62.18 -27.81 48.24
CA TYR A 593 -62.61 -26.93 49.33
C TYR A 593 -63.73 -25.99 48.87
N ALA A 594 -63.53 -25.34 47.72
CA ALA A 594 -64.51 -24.41 47.16
C ALA A 594 -65.87 -25.07 46.85
N ARG A 595 -65.87 -26.34 46.42
CA ARG A 595 -67.11 -27.11 46.19
C ARG A 595 -67.82 -27.43 47.50
N GLU A 596 -67.09 -27.86 48.53
CA GLU A 596 -67.69 -28.13 49.84
C GLU A 596 -68.21 -26.85 50.49
N ALA A 597 -67.47 -25.74 50.38
CA ALA A 597 -67.88 -24.43 50.88
C ALA A 597 -69.20 -23.96 50.25
N ALA A 598 -69.36 -24.10 48.94
CA ALA A 598 -70.61 -23.77 48.24
C ALA A 598 -71.82 -24.56 48.77
N HIS A 599 -71.61 -25.78 49.23
CA HIS A 599 -72.63 -26.68 49.75
C HIS A 599 -72.68 -26.74 51.29
N ALA A 600 -71.90 -25.91 52.00
CA ALA A 600 -71.77 -25.97 53.45
C ALA A 600 -73.12 -25.88 54.19
N GLY A 601 -74.04 -25.04 53.69
CA GLY A 601 -75.41 -24.92 54.24
C GLY A 601 -76.27 -26.19 54.06
N LEU A 602 -76.08 -26.95 52.97
CA LEU A 602 -76.76 -28.22 52.71
C LEU A 602 -76.15 -29.38 53.51
N LEU A 603 -74.83 -29.34 53.66
CA LEU A 603 -74.06 -30.31 54.43
C LEU A 603 -74.17 -30.08 55.95
N PHE A 604 -74.77 -28.95 56.37
CA PHE A 604 -74.98 -28.62 57.78
C PHE A 604 -75.92 -29.62 58.46
N ARG A 605 -75.32 -30.45 59.32
CA ARG A 605 -76.01 -31.37 60.22
C ARG A 605 -75.93 -30.85 61.65
N LEU A 606 -77.05 -30.93 62.36
CA LEU A 606 -77.05 -30.66 63.80
C LEU A 606 -76.20 -31.73 64.48
N PRO A 607 -75.23 -31.33 65.32
CA PRO A 607 -74.52 -32.28 66.15
C PRO A 607 -75.49 -32.95 67.15
N PRO A 608 -75.18 -34.15 67.67
CA PRO A 608 -75.97 -34.73 68.74
C PRO A 608 -76.04 -33.75 69.94
N PRO A 609 -77.21 -33.61 70.59
CA PRO A 609 -77.34 -32.67 71.70
C PRO A 609 -76.41 -33.08 72.85
N PRO A 610 -75.65 -32.14 73.43
CA PRO A 610 -74.73 -32.45 74.52
C PRO A 610 -75.42 -32.67 75.88
N GLY A 611 -76.76 -32.69 75.94
CA GLY A 611 -77.56 -32.83 77.16
C GLY A 611 -79.07 -32.83 76.88
N GLU A 612 -79.88 -32.65 77.92
CA GLU A 612 -81.34 -32.54 77.79
C GLU A 612 -81.75 -31.34 76.91
N PRO A 613 -82.85 -31.44 76.13
CA PRO A 613 -83.33 -30.33 75.31
C PRO A 613 -83.67 -29.11 76.16
N LEU A 614 -83.27 -27.93 75.70
CA LEU A 614 -83.59 -26.68 76.38
C LEU A 614 -85.02 -26.23 76.05
N PRO A 615 -85.70 -25.52 76.97
CA PRO A 615 -86.99 -24.89 76.69
C PRO A 615 -86.91 -23.96 75.49
N ARG A 616 -87.99 -23.90 74.70
CA ARG A 616 -88.11 -23.10 73.47
C ARG A 616 -87.56 -21.68 73.62
N ASP A 617 -88.00 -20.96 74.65
CA ASP A 617 -87.67 -19.55 74.84
C ASP A 617 -86.17 -19.36 75.14
N GLU A 618 -85.53 -20.33 75.78
CA GLU A 618 -84.09 -20.32 76.04
C GLU A 618 -83.27 -20.67 74.79
N VAL A 619 -83.74 -21.61 73.95
CA VAL A 619 -83.12 -21.92 72.65
C VAL A 619 -83.17 -20.70 71.73
N LEU A 620 -84.34 -20.07 71.60
CA LEU A 620 -84.52 -18.88 70.77
C LEU A 620 -83.70 -17.71 71.31
N ARG A 621 -83.67 -17.49 72.64
CA ARG A 621 -82.84 -16.45 73.26
C ARG A 621 -81.34 -16.65 72.99
N ARG A 622 -80.83 -17.88 73.08
CA ARG A 622 -79.41 -18.17 72.77
C ARG A 622 -79.10 -18.04 71.28
N LEU A 623 -80.03 -18.47 70.43
CA LEU A 623 -79.89 -18.37 68.99
C LEU A 623 -79.93 -16.90 68.52
N ASP A 624 -80.84 -16.10 69.06
CA ASP A 624 -80.90 -14.66 68.82
C ASP A 624 -79.70 -13.93 69.45
N ALA A 625 -79.20 -14.34 70.62
CA ALA A 625 -77.96 -13.78 71.18
C ALA A 625 -76.73 -14.04 70.29
N ALA A 626 -76.68 -15.19 69.61
CA ALA A 626 -75.58 -15.53 68.70
C ALA A 626 -75.74 -14.86 67.32
N LEU A 627 -76.96 -14.73 66.81
CA LEU A 627 -77.24 -14.19 65.47
C LEU A 627 -77.50 -12.68 65.45
N HIS A 628 -78.23 -12.15 66.43
CA HIS A 628 -78.71 -10.76 66.53
C HIS A 628 -78.55 -10.20 67.96
N PRO A 629 -77.33 -10.09 68.49
CA PRO A 629 -77.11 -9.53 69.83
C PRO A 629 -77.54 -8.05 69.92
N PRO A 630 -78.18 -7.61 71.02
CA PRO A 630 -78.81 -6.29 71.10
C PRO A 630 -77.85 -5.09 71.15
N GLN A 631 -76.56 -5.30 71.45
CA GLN A 631 -75.55 -4.24 71.58
C GLN A 631 -74.34 -4.42 70.64
N GLU A 632 -74.36 -5.47 69.81
CA GLU A 632 -73.27 -5.83 68.90
C GLU A 632 -73.80 -6.05 67.48
N GLN A 633 -72.91 -6.17 66.50
CA GLN A 633 -73.32 -6.45 65.12
C GLN A 633 -73.91 -7.86 65.00
N SER A 634 -74.89 -8.02 64.09
CA SER A 634 -75.43 -9.35 63.77
C SER A 634 -74.36 -10.25 63.14
N LEU A 635 -74.54 -11.57 63.24
CA LEU A 635 -73.62 -12.52 62.64
C LEU A 635 -73.48 -12.30 61.13
N GLY A 636 -74.58 -11.96 60.45
CA GLY A 636 -74.57 -11.60 59.04
C GLY A 636 -73.76 -10.32 58.75
N ALA A 637 -73.88 -9.29 59.59
CA ALA A 637 -73.10 -8.06 59.46
C ALA A 637 -71.60 -8.28 59.72
N LEU A 638 -71.23 -9.14 60.68
CA LEU A 638 -69.83 -9.50 60.92
C LEU A 638 -69.22 -10.27 59.73
N VAL A 639 -70.01 -11.12 59.06
CA VAL A 639 -69.57 -11.78 57.82
C VAL A 639 -69.38 -10.74 56.70
N GLU A 640 -70.24 -9.74 56.58
CA GLU A 640 -70.06 -8.63 55.63
C GLU A 640 -68.81 -7.80 55.92
N VAL A 641 -68.51 -7.54 57.19
CA VAL A 641 -67.26 -6.87 57.61
C VAL A 641 -66.06 -7.70 57.19
N ALA A 642 -66.05 -9.01 57.46
CA ALA A 642 -64.96 -9.90 57.05
C ALA A 642 -64.81 -9.96 55.51
N GLU A 643 -65.91 -10.05 54.76
CA GLU A 643 -65.88 -10.02 53.29
C GLU A 643 -65.33 -8.69 52.75
N LYS A 644 -65.68 -7.57 53.38
CA LYS A 644 -65.17 -6.23 53.03
C LYS A 644 -63.69 -6.10 53.35
N GLU A 645 -63.25 -6.54 54.53
CA GLU A 645 -61.84 -6.57 54.93
C GLU A 645 -61.02 -7.42 53.94
N LEU A 646 -61.56 -8.55 53.48
CA LEU A 646 -60.93 -9.38 52.45
C LEU A 646 -60.86 -8.68 51.09
N ALA A 647 -61.91 -7.96 50.68
CA ALA A 647 -61.93 -7.19 49.44
C ALA A 647 -60.93 -6.00 49.47
N GLU A 648 -60.73 -5.39 50.64
CA GLU A 648 -59.72 -4.34 50.87
C GLU A 648 -58.30 -4.90 51.06
N GLY A 649 -58.13 -6.23 51.04
CA GLY A 649 -56.84 -6.90 51.21
C GLY A 649 -56.33 -6.99 52.65
N LYS A 650 -57.14 -6.60 53.64
CA LYS A 650 -56.80 -6.59 55.07
C LYS A 650 -56.98 -7.98 55.71
N ARG A 651 -56.13 -8.93 55.31
CA ARG A 651 -56.27 -10.35 55.68
C ARG A 651 -56.18 -10.63 57.18
N ALA A 652 -55.30 -9.95 57.90
CA ALA A 652 -55.10 -10.16 59.34
C ALA A 652 -56.34 -9.72 60.14
N GLU A 653 -56.95 -8.60 59.74
CA GLU A 653 -58.20 -8.08 60.30
C GLU A 653 -59.35 -9.04 60.00
N ALA A 654 -59.51 -9.45 58.73
CA ALA A 654 -60.50 -10.44 58.33
C ALA A 654 -60.39 -11.76 59.10
N THR A 655 -59.17 -12.24 59.34
CA THR A 655 -58.94 -13.47 60.11
C THR A 655 -59.36 -13.30 61.57
N ALA A 656 -59.11 -12.13 62.18
CA ALA A 656 -59.57 -11.82 63.53
C ALA A 656 -61.11 -11.75 63.60
N THR A 657 -61.75 -11.09 62.63
CA THR A 657 -63.20 -11.02 62.49
C THR A 657 -63.81 -12.40 62.30
N LEU A 658 -63.22 -13.26 61.46
CA LEU A 658 -63.70 -14.62 61.20
C LEU A 658 -63.57 -15.56 62.40
N ARG A 659 -62.57 -15.36 63.28
CA ARG A 659 -62.51 -16.11 64.56
C ARG A 659 -63.73 -15.82 65.42
N GLU A 660 -64.15 -14.56 65.47
CA GLU A 660 -65.33 -14.16 66.23
C GLU A 660 -66.62 -14.68 65.58
N VAL A 661 -66.73 -14.62 64.25
CA VAL A 661 -67.83 -15.26 63.49
C VAL A 661 -67.90 -16.76 63.78
N GLY A 662 -66.77 -17.46 63.78
CA GLY A 662 -66.69 -18.89 64.08
C GLY A 662 -67.15 -19.23 65.50
N ARG A 663 -66.74 -18.45 66.51
CA ARG A 663 -67.18 -18.61 67.90
C ARG A 663 -68.71 -18.49 68.03
N ARG A 664 -69.30 -17.46 67.44
CA ARG A 664 -70.77 -17.24 67.47
C ARG A 664 -71.54 -18.27 66.66
N LEU A 665 -71.00 -18.72 65.52
CA LEU A 665 -71.57 -19.79 64.73
C LEU A 665 -71.62 -21.10 65.52
N GLU A 666 -70.58 -21.43 66.27
CA GLU A 666 -70.58 -22.61 67.15
C GLU A 666 -71.56 -22.46 68.32
N GLU A 667 -71.72 -21.27 68.89
CA GLU A 667 -72.77 -20.99 69.89
C GLU A 667 -74.19 -21.15 69.31
N ALA A 668 -74.43 -20.66 68.09
CA ALA A 668 -75.68 -20.86 67.37
C ALA A 668 -75.91 -22.34 67.04
N ARG A 669 -74.88 -23.06 66.60
CA ARG A 669 -74.92 -24.49 66.30
C ARG A 669 -75.24 -25.32 67.54
N LEU A 670 -74.64 -24.97 68.68
CA LEU A 670 -74.90 -25.59 69.98
C LEU A 670 -76.35 -25.36 70.42
N ALA A 671 -76.83 -24.12 70.33
CA ALA A 671 -78.22 -23.79 70.66
C ALA A 671 -79.23 -24.55 69.76
N LEU A 672 -78.96 -24.63 68.45
CA LEU A 672 -79.78 -25.39 67.50
C LEU A 672 -79.81 -26.89 67.84
N SER A 673 -78.69 -27.46 68.28
CA SER A 673 -78.60 -28.89 68.65
C SER A 673 -79.46 -29.24 69.86
N GLN A 674 -79.62 -28.32 70.80
CA GLN A 674 -80.38 -28.49 72.06
C GLN A 674 -81.90 -28.25 71.90
N SER A 675 -82.40 -28.10 70.67
CA SER A 675 -83.83 -27.91 70.38
C SER A 675 -84.62 -29.23 70.40
N ASP A 676 -85.82 -29.21 70.99
CA ASP A 676 -86.79 -30.31 70.96
C ASP A 676 -87.66 -30.29 69.67
N GLY A 677 -88.39 -31.39 69.42
CA GLY A 677 -89.21 -31.55 68.21
C GLY A 677 -90.24 -30.43 67.98
N PRO A 678 -91.03 -30.01 69.00
CA PRO A 678 -91.97 -28.89 68.88
C PRO A 678 -91.28 -27.56 68.57
N THR A 679 -90.14 -27.25 69.18
CA THR A 679 -89.37 -26.02 68.90
C THR A 679 -88.90 -25.99 67.45
N ARG A 680 -88.53 -27.14 66.87
CA ARG A 680 -88.13 -27.24 65.45
C ARG A 680 -89.28 -27.01 64.46
N ALA A 681 -90.53 -27.14 64.90
CA ALA A 681 -91.71 -26.89 64.08
C ALA A 681 -92.10 -25.40 64.06
N TYR A 682 -91.52 -24.57 64.94
CA TYR A 682 -91.83 -23.15 65.04
C TYR A 682 -91.25 -22.35 63.87
N THR A 683 -92.02 -21.40 63.34
CA THR A 683 -91.64 -20.59 62.17
C THR A 683 -90.35 -19.82 62.41
N VAL A 684 -90.24 -19.12 63.55
CA VAL A 684 -89.04 -18.34 63.90
C VAL A 684 -87.80 -19.23 64.03
N PHE A 685 -87.93 -20.45 64.56
CA PHE A 685 -86.79 -21.38 64.63
C PHE A 685 -86.34 -21.83 63.22
N ARG A 686 -87.28 -22.12 62.33
CA ARG A 686 -86.97 -22.49 60.94
C ARG A 686 -86.33 -21.33 60.17
N GLU A 687 -86.80 -20.10 60.41
CA GLU A 687 -86.20 -18.88 59.85
C GLU A 687 -84.74 -18.72 60.32
N ARG A 688 -84.47 -18.89 61.63
CA ARG A 688 -83.11 -18.80 62.17
C ARG A 688 -82.19 -19.94 61.72
N LEU A 689 -82.72 -21.16 61.61
CA LEU A 689 -81.96 -22.29 61.04
C LEU A 689 -81.65 -22.08 59.55
N ALA A 690 -82.60 -21.51 58.79
CA ALA A 690 -82.38 -21.13 57.40
C ALA A 690 -81.35 -20.00 57.28
N GLU A 691 -81.38 -19.03 58.19
CA GLU A 691 -80.39 -17.94 58.28
C GLU A 691 -78.98 -18.48 58.52
N VAL A 692 -78.79 -19.38 59.50
CA VAL A 692 -77.49 -20.06 59.72
C VAL A 692 -77.03 -20.83 58.48
N ARG A 693 -77.93 -21.60 57.85
CA ARG A 693 -77.62 -22.34 56.62
C ARG A 693 -77.25 -21.44 55.45
N GLY A 694 -77.87 -20.27 55.33
CA GLY A 694 -77.57 -19.27 54.31
C GLY A 694 -76.23 -18.57 54.52
N LEU A 695 -75.82 -18.38 55.78
CA LEU A 695 -74.54 -17.74 56.13
C LEU A 695 -73.34 -18.69 55.97
N LEU A 696 -73.51 -20.00 56.17
CA LEU A 696 -72.41 -20.98 56.16
C LEU A 696 -71.53 -20.93 54.89
N PRO A 697 -72.07 -20.92 53.65
CA PRO A 697 -71.22 -20.80 52.48
C PRO A 697 -70.40 -19.50 52.46
N ARG A 698 -70.98 -18.37 52.88
CA ARG A 698 -70.27 -17.08 52.95
C ARG A 698 -69.13 -17.14 53.96
N ILE A 699 -69.36 -17.77 55.11
CA ILE A 699 -68.36 -17.97 56.16
C ILE A 699 -67.21 -18.86 55.65
N GLU A 700 -67.51 -20.00 55.03
CA GLU A 700 -66.48 -20.92 54.53
C GLU A 700 -65.68 -20.33 53.37
N PHE A 701 -66.31 -19.56 52.47
CA PHE A 701 -65.57 -18.83 51.43
C PHE A 701 -64.69 -17.74 52.02
N ALA A 702 -65.19 -16.95 52.97
CA ALA A 702 -64.39 -15.92 53.64
C ALA A 702 -63.21 -16.55 54.42
N ARG A 703 -63.43 -17.68 55.09
CA ARG A 703 -62.39 -18.45 55.78
C ARG A 703 -61.31 -18.96 54.82
N GLY A 704 -61.71 -19.55 53.69
CA GLY A 704 -60.76 -19.99 52.66
C GLY A 704 -59.96 -18.82 52.07
N LEU A 705 -60.59 -17.68 51.83
CA LEU A 705 -59.90 -16.48 51.34
C LEU A 705 -59.02 -15.80 52.39
N ALA A 706 -59.28 -15.99 53.68
CA ALA A 706 -58.42 -15.46 54.74
C ALA A 706 -57.18 -16.35 54.96
N GLU A 707 -57.38 -17.67 55.01
CA GLU A 707 -56.34 -18.63 55.45
C GLU A 707 -55.46 -19.17 54.31
N ILE A 708 -55.94 -19.20 53.05
CA ILE A 708 -55.15 -19.71 51.91
C ILE A 708 -54.16 -18.62 51.44
N GLU A 709 -52.87 -18.90 51.59
CA GLU A 709 -51.80 -17.97 51.22
C GLU A 709 -51.39 -18.08 49.75
N LEU A 710 -51.41 -19.29 49.18
CA LEU A 710 -50.99 -19.54 47.80
C LEU A 710 -51.92 -18.83 46.80
N PRO A 711 -51.41 -17.87 46.00
CA PRO A 711 -52.25 -17.06 45.11
C PRO A 711 -53.06 -17.88 44.11
N GLU A 712 -52.46 -18.93 43.54
CA GLU A 712 -53.14 -19.78 42.55
C GLU A 712 -54.30 -20.58 43.18
N ALA A 713 -54.12 -21.11 44.39
CA ALA A 713 -55.17 -21.82 45.11
C ALA A 713 -56.27 -20.87 45.60
N ARG A 714 -55.89 -19.69 46.08
CA ARG A 714 -56.82 -18.66 46.54
C ARG A 714 -57.70 -18.15 45.39
N ALA A 715 -57.12 -17.93 44.21
CA ALA A 715 -57.87 -17.51 43.02
C ALA A 715 -58.97 -18.52 42.64
N VAL A 716 -58.75 -19.83 42.85
CA VAL A 716 -59.78 -20.85 42.65
C VAL A 716 -60.95 -20.67 43.62
N VAL A 717 -60.65 -20.44 44.91
CA VAL A 717 -61.69 -20.20 45.94
C VAL A 717 -62.42 -18.88 45.70
N GLU A 718 -61.70 -17.84 45.30
CA GLU A 718 -62.26 -16.51 44.97
C GLU A 718 -63.21 -16.58 43.78
N ALA A 719 -62.79 -17.25 42.71
CA ALA A 719 -63.63 -17.46 41.53
C ALA A 719 -64.88 -18.28 41.86
N ALA A 720 -64.76 -19.29 42.71
CA ALA A 720 -65.90 -20.10 43.16
C ALA A 720 -66.85 -19.30 44.06
N ALA A 721 -66.34 -18.47 44.98
CA ALA A 721 -67.14 -17.59 45.82
C ALA A 721 -67.93 -16.58 44.97
N ALA A 722 -67.29 -15.99 43.95
CA ALA A 722 -67.94 -15.09 43.01
C ALA A 722 -69.07 -15.79 42.23
N ARG A 723 -68.81 -17.00 41.70
CA ARG A 723 -69.83 -17.82 41.01
C ARG A 723 -71.00 -18.17 41.92
N TRP A 724 -70.72 -18.57 43.16
CA TRP A 724 -71.77 -18.88 44.13
C TRP A 724 -72.63 -17.64 44.43
N ARG A 725 -72.02 -16.45 44.59
CA ARG A 725 -72.78 -15.20 44.80
C ARG A 725 -73.66 -14.84 43.61
N THR A 726 -73.17 -15.02 42.38
CA THR A 726 -73.99 -14.79 41.18
C THR A 726 -75.15 -15.78 41.09
N GLU A 727 -74.92 -17.07 41.37
CA GLU A 727 -75.98 -18.08 41.40
C GLU A 727 -77.04 -17.78 42.48
N GLN A 728 -76.65 -17.28 43.66
CA GLN A 728 -77.60 -16.87 44.69
C GLN A 728 -78.39 -15.60 44.28
N ALA A 729 -77.74 -14.63 43.63
CA ALA A 729 -78.41 -13.43 43.13
C ALA A 729 -79.43 -13.78 42.02
N GLU A 730 -79.10 -14.72 41.13
CA GLU A 730 -80.01 -15.24 40.11
C GLU A 730 -81.20 -16.00 40.72
N ARG A 731 -80.96 -16.83 41.75
CA ARG A 731 -82.04 -17.52 42.48
C ARG A 731 -82.96 -16.54 43.21
N ALA A 732 -82.40 -15.52 43.87
CA ALA A 732 -83.18 -14.46 44.52
C ALA A 732 -84.00 -13.63 43.50
N ALA A 733 -83.46 -13.38 42.30
CA ALA A 733 -84.18 -12.71 41.21
C ALA A 733 -85.31 -13.57 40.61
N ALA A 734 -85.10 -14.90 40.51
CA ALA A 734 -86.12 -15.85 40.07
C ALA A 734 -87.28 -16.01 41.08
N GLU A 735 -86.99 -15.89 42.39
CA GLU A 735 -88.00 -15.93 43.46
C GLU A 735 -88.74 -14.58 43.68
N GLY A 736 -88.23 -13.47 43.09
CA GLY A 736 -88.74 -12.10 43.28
C GLY A 736 -89.64 -11.51 42.18
N THR A 737 -90.10 -12.30 41.20
CA THR A 737 -91.03 -11.81 40.14
C THR A 737 -92.48 -12.19 40.45
N PRO A 738 -93.45 -11.25 40.56
CA PRO A 738 -94.84 -11.58 40.89
C PRO A 738 -95.61 -12.10 39.66
N ALA A 739 -96.07 -13.34 39.70
CA ALA A 739 -97.10 -13.85 38.78
C ALA A 739 -98.50 -13.52 39.34
N ASN A 740 -99.10 -12.43 38.86
CA ASN A 740 -100.54 -12.20 39.01
C ASN A 740 -101.10 -11.68 37.67
N GLY A 741 -101.87 -12.53 36.98
CA GLY A 741 -102.57 -12.14 35.76
C GLY A 741 -103.00 -13.32 34.88
N ALA A 742 -104.11 -13.97 35.23
CA ALA A 742 -105.25 -14.24 34.33
C ALA A 742 -106.20 -15.28 34.98
N GLY A 743 -107.43 -14.86 35.27
CA GLY A 743 -108.56 -15.78 35.44
C GLY A 743 -109.10 -16.21 34.08
N SER A 744 -109.75 -17.39 34.09
CA SER A 744 -110.31 -18.19 32.97
C SER A 744 -109.30 -18.79 32.01
#